data_AF-A0A7X2D7S8-F1
#
_entry.id   AF-A0A7X2D7S8-F1
#
_cell.length_a   1.000
_cell.length_b   1.000
_cell.length_c   1.000
_cell.angle_alpha   90.00
_cell.angle_beta   90.00
_cell.angle_gamma   90.00
#
_symmetry.space_group_name_H-M   'P 1'
#
loop_
_entity.id
_entity.type
_entity.pdbx_description
1 polymer ?
#
loop_
_entity_poly.entity_id
_entity_poly.type
_entity_poly.pdbx_seq_one_letter_code
_entity_poly.pdbx_strand_id
1 'polypeptide(L)'
;MISEKASQIGISPTLKISTKAKAMKAEGIDVVDLSVGEPDFSTPDNVKAAGIQAIEQNFTKYTANDGIPALKEAIINHLKQDFGLTYALDEIIVSSGAKSSLYHLVQALIDEGEEVIIPAPYWVTYPHSVSLAKGKAVIIPTKEENGFLLTPDQLKSAISPATKALILNNPSNPTGAAYEKRDLEALADVVMEEDIFVITDEIYEKIVYDDFRFVSFASLGEEIKKKTAIVNGVSKSYSMTGWRIGYAAGPAEIINGMAKIQSHTTSNPCSISQKASLEALTGPQHEVSKMTSEFQRRRNYLLMRLQRIPHLSCFKPQGAFYLFPNLSSYYDKEFNNVQIRNSYGMAYYLLKEASVAIVPGDSFGADDYVRISYATSMENLEKGMDRITQALSNLKTAKKIKRISLDNTITRRKKSVPIDSTISVKMKDALIAEMESHLSYENYYEWNANINGVIVQLRTNVSHLNDFWIENWYPAQLEADLEPHGIIYAVDGITGREPHSFYNSETNTGVLVNTDNYVSLRSLALGLVMDVSEKLFNVHTIRGMSADIDGSGLVLIGPKGTKKTELFFALLQDKRFRLHSNDIIFVRLAGGPALADSVERKLFFPTNTVESYPRLAPLFDSSKCENVIMLKEDCQDAECLRLDDCRLDRGSPYCYKAS
;
A
#
# COMPACT_ATOMS: atom_id res chain seq x y z
N MET A 1 -12.13 5.94 -20.91
CA MET A 1 -11.39 7.14 -20.45
C MET A 1 -12.06 7.65 -19.18
N ILE A 2 -11.32 7.71 -18.07
CA ILE A 2 -11.73 8.34 -16.80
C ILE A 2 -10.70 9.45 -16.49
N SER A 3 -11.00 10.37 -15.57
CA SER A 3 -10.07 11.45 -15.21
C SER A 3 -8.79 10.94 -14.54
N GLU A 4 -7.72 11.73 -14.60
CA GLU A 4 -6.46 11.45 -13.90
C GLU A 4 -6.68 11.25 -12.39
N LYS A 5 -7.46 12.14 -11.76
CA LYS A 5 -7.85 12.03 -10.34
C LYS A 5 -8.51 10.68 -10.02
N ALA A 6 -9.40 10.21 -10.89
CA ALA A 6 -10.06 8.91 -10.69
C ALA A 6 -9.11 7.73 -10.92
N SER A 7 -8.10 7.89 -11.78
CA SER A 7 -7.10 6.86 -12.08
C SER A 7 -6.06 6.67 -10.97
N GLN A 8 -5.79 7.73 -10.20
CA GLN A 8 -4.83 7.70 -9.08
C GLN A 8 -5.38 7.05 -7.80
N ILE A 9 -6.70 6.80 -7.73
CA ILE A 9 -7.35 6.27 -6.53
C ILE A 9 -7.64 4.78 -6.73
N GLY A 10 -6.86 3.94 -6.05
CA GLY A 10 -7.12 2.51 -5.98
C GLY A 10 -8.42 2.18 -5.25
N ILE A 11 -9.05 1.06 -5.61
CA ILE A 11 -10.16 0.51 -4.83
C ILE A 11 -9.64 0.19 -3.42
N SER A 12 -10.36 0.67 -2.39
CA SER A 12 -9.98 0.44 -0.99
C SER A 12 -9.74 -1.06 -0.73
N PRO A 13 -8.56 -1.44 -0.21
CA PRO A 13 -8.27 -2.84 0.10
C PRO A 13 -9.24 -3.48 1.10
N THR A 14 -9.78 -2.69 2.03
CA THR A 14 -10.84 -3.12 2.96
C THR A 14 -12.09 -3.59 2.20
N LEU A 15 -12.43 -2.94 1.09
CA LEU A 15 -13.55 -3.37 0.24
C LEU A 15 -13.24 -4.68 -0.49
N LYS A 16 -11.99 -4.91 -0.93
CA LYS A 16 -11.63 -6.17 -1.61
C LYS A 16 -11.81 -7.39 -0.70
N ILE A 17 -11.30 -7.33 0.52
CA ILE A 17 -11.44 -8.43 1.50
C ILE A 17 -12.90 -8.61 1.90
N SER A 18 -13.63 -7.53 2.17
CA SER A 18 -15.06 -7.63 2.51
C SER A 18 -15.89 -8.23 1.37
N THR A 19 -15.61 -7.87 0.11
CA THR A 19 -16.27 -8.45 -1.06
C THR A 19 -15.98 -9.95 -1.17
N LYS A 20 -14.73 -10.38 -0.98
CA LYS A 20 -14.36 -11.80 -1.01
C LYS A 20 -15.01 -12.58 0.13
N ALA A 21 -15.00 -12.04 1.34
CA ALA A 21 -15.68 -12.64 2.50
C ALA A 21 -17.19 -12.77 2.27
N LYS A 22 -17.84 -11.78 1.64
CA LYS A 22 -19.26 -11.84 1.27
C LYS A 22 -19.53 -12.90 0.19
N ALA A 23 -18.66 -13.02 -0.81
CA ALA A 23 -18.78 -14.05 -1.85
C ALA A 23 -18.69 -15.46 -1.22
N MET A 24 -17.69 -15.70 -0.37
CA MET A 24 -17.54 -16.95 0.36
C MET A 24 -18.77 -17.26 1.24
N LYS A 25 -19.34 -16.26 1.94
CA LYS A 25 -20.60 -16.43 2.68
C LYS A 25 -21.77 -16.81 1.78
N ALA A 26 -21.87 -16.20 0.59
CA ALA A 26 -22.91 -16.51 -0.38
C ALA A 26 -22.78 -17.94 -0.95
N GLU A 27 -21.56 -18.48 -0.98
CA GLU A 27 -21.27 -19.88 -1.31
C GLU A 27 -21.54 -20.85 -0.14
N GLY A 28 -22.05 -20.36 0.99
CA GLY A 28 -22.35 -21.17 2.18
C GLY A 28 -21.15 -21.41 3.09
N ILE A 29 -20.00 -20.76 2.84
CA ILE A 29 -18.83 -20.84 3.71
C ILE A 29 -19.06 -19.98 4.95
N ASP A 30 -18.89 -20.58 6.12
CA ASP A 30 -19.01 -19.90 7.40
C ASP A 30 -17.77 -19.03 7.69
N VAL A 31 -17.82 -17.78 7.23
CA VAL A 31 -16.74 -16.79 7.39
C VAL A 31 -16.97 -15.89 8.61
N VAL A 32 -15.98 -15.84 9.51
CA VAL A 32 -15.94 -14.86 10.60
C VAL A 32 -15.36 -13.55 10.04
N ASP A 33 -16.15 -12.49 10.05
CA ASP A 33 -15.72 -11.18 9.52
C ASP A 33 -15.31 -10.24 10.65
N LEU A 34 -14.00 -10.04 10.79
CA LEU A 34 -13.38 -9.10 11.73
C LEU A 34 -12.82 -7.87 10.99
N SER A 35 -13.21 -7.66 9.73
CA SER A 35 -12.71 -6.57 8.90
C SER A 35 -13.57 -5.30 9.00
N VAL A 36 -14.87 -5.46 9.32
CA VAL A 36 -15.86 -4.38 9.23
C VAL A 36 -15.78 -3.45 10.43
N GLY A 37 -15.74 -2.13 10.15
CA GLY A 37 -15.68 -1.08 11.16
C GLY A 37 -17.05 -0.55 11.58
N GLU A 38 -18.02 -1.42 11.88
CA GLU A 38 -19.41 -1.08 12.17
C GLU A 38 -19.88 -1.77 13.45
N PRO A 39 -20.41 -1.03 14.45
CA PRO A 39 -21.05 -1.63 15.62
C PRO A 39 -22.13 -2.65 15.23
N ASP A 40 -22.15 -3.80 15.89
CA ASP A 40 -23.15 -4.87 15.73
C ASP A 40 -24.46 -4.58 16.48
N PHE A 41 -24.48 -3.53 17.29
CA PHE A 41 -25.67 -3.07 18.00
C PHE A 41 -26.70 -2.49 17.03
N SER A 42 -27.98 -2.60 17.36
CA SER A 42 -29.00 -1.83 16.66
C SER A 42 -28.90 -0.35 17.01
N THR A 43 -29.31 0.53 16.09
CA THR A 43 -29.57 1.95 16.42
C THR A 43 -30.52 2.03 17.63
N PRO A 44 -30.30 2.91 18.62
CA PRO A 44 -31.17 3.05 19.79
C PRO A 44 -32.65 3.27 19.43
N ASP A 45 -33.57 2.71 20.20
CA ASP A 45 -34.99 2.70 19.83
C ASP A 45 -35.62 4.10 19.83
N ASN A 46 -35.20 5.00 20.72
CA ASN A 46 -35.61 6.41 20.70
C ASN A 46 -35.18 7.10 19.38
N VAL A 47 -33.97 6.81 18.90
CA VAL A 47 -33.44 7.33 17.64
C VAL A 47 -34.20 6.78 16.44
N LYS A 48 -34.51 5.47 16.44
CA LYS A 48 -35.37 4.85 15.41
C LYS A 48 -36.75 5.52 15.38
N ALA A 49 -37.37 5.69 16.54
CA ALA A 49 -38.68 6.32 16.68
C ALA A 49 -38.69 7.76 16.14
N ALA A 50 -37.64 8.56 16.42
CA ALA A 50 -37.51 9.90 15.86
C ALA A 50 -37.39 9.90 14.32
N GLY A 51 -36.68 8.92 13.75
CA GLY A 51 -36.64 8.72 12.30
C GLY A 51 -38.00 8.35 11.70
N ILE A 52 -38.72 7.41 12.33
CA ILE A 52 -40.08 7.01 11.92
C ILE A 52 -41.04 8.19 12.01
N GLN A 53 -41.01 8.94 13.11
CA GLN A 53 -41.85 10.11 13.31
C GLN A 53 -41.57 11.18 12.24
N ALA A 54 -40.32 11.38 11.84
CA ALA A 54 -39.97 12.30 10.75
C ALA A 54 -40.60 11.87 9.41
N ILE A 55 -40.68 10.56 9.15
CA ILE A 55 -41.37 10.01 7.97
C ILE A 55 -42.87 10.27 8.07
N GLU A 56 -43.49 9.93 9.21
CA GLU A 56 -44.94 10.11 9.44
C GLU A 56 -45.37 11.58 9.34
N GLN A 57 -44.53 12.50 9.81
CA GLN A 57 -44.74 13.95 9.73
C GLN A 57 -44.40 14.55 8.36
N ASN A 58 -44.04 13.73 7.37
CA ASN A 58 -43.63 14.17 6.03
C ASN A 58 -42.46 15.15 6.04
N PHE A 59 -41.48 14.98 6.94
CA PHE A 59 -40.23 15.74 6.96
C PHE A 59 -39.26 15.25 5.87
N THR A 60 -39.72 15.32 4.61
CA THR A 60 -39.11 14.67 3.43
C THR A 60 -38.66 15.66 2.36
N LYS A 61 -38.71 16.97 2.64
CA LYS A 61 -38.28 18.03 1.74
C LYS A 61 -36.83 18.43 1.99
N TYR A 62 -36.28 19.23 1.08
CA TYR A 62 -34.96 19.84 1.26
C TYR A 62 -34.91 20.60 2.59
N THR A 63 -33.78 20.46 3.29
CA THR A 63 -33.46 21.25 4.48
C THR A 63 -32.42 22.30 4.12
N ALA A 64 -31.98 23.10 5.10
CA ALA A 64 -30.78 23.90 4.93
C ALA A 64 -29.60 23.00 4.52
N ASN A 65 -28.79 23.52 3.58
CA ASN A 65 -27.67 22.81 2.96
C ASN A 65 -26.67 22.29 4.01
N ASP A 66 -26.40 23.10 5.02
CA ASP A 66 -25.48 22.86 6.13
C ASP A 66 -26.14 22.17 7.34
N GLY A 67 -27.41 21.76 7.21
CA GLY A 67 -28.16 21.02 8.23
C GLY A 67 -29.23 21.86 8.94
N ILE A 68 -30.23 21.17 9.51
CA ILE A 68 -31.32 21.83 10.22
C ILE A 68 -30.80 22.58 11.46
N PRO A 69 -31.30 23.81 11.74
CA PRO A 69 -30.83 24.61 12.87
C PRO A 69 -30.84 23.86 14.22
N ALA A 70 -31.92 23.13 14.51
CA ALA A 70 -32.02 22.36 15.76
C ALA A 70 -30.92 21.31 15.93
N LEU A 71 -30.47 20.67 14.85
CA LEU A 71 -29.37 19.70 14.91
C LEU A 71 -28.03 20.41 15.13
N LYS A 72 -27.82 21.56 14.50
CA LYS A 72 -26.63 22.37 14.71
C LYS A 72 -26.54 22.87 16.15
N GLU A 73 -27.65 23.32 16.72
CA GLU A 73 -27.75 23.69 18.15
C GLU A 73 -27.45 22.50 19.06
N ALA A 74 -27.96 21.30 18.74
CA ALA A 74 -27.65 20.09 19.50
C ALA A 74 -26.15 19.74 19.46
N ILE A 75 -25.49 19.90 18.30
CA ILE A 75 -24.04 19.72 18.16
C ILE A 75 -23.28 20.76 18.99
N ILE A 76 -23.68 22.03 18.95
CA ILE A 76 -23.04 23.10 19.76
C ILE A 76 -23.17 22.78 21.26
N ASN A 77 -24.37 22.38 21.70
CA ASN A 77 -24.62 22.03 23.10
C ASN A 77 -23.80 20.82 23.53
N HIS A 78 -23.69 19.79 22.67
CA HIS A 78 -22.85 18.63 22.89
C HIS A 78 -21.37 19.01 23.08
N LEU A 79 -20.80 19.77 22.14
CA LEU A 79 -19.40 20.23 22.20
C LEU A 79 -19.14 21.10 23.45
N LYS A 80 -20.11 21.92 23.85
CA LYS A 80 -20.02 22.75 25.05
C LYS A 80 -20.07 21.93 26.34
N GLN A 81 -20.98 20.96 26.42
CA GLN A 81 -21.17 20.14 27.62
C GLN A 81 -19.99 19.20 27.85
N ASP A 82 -19.50 18.57 26.78
CA ASP A 82 -18.45 17.56 26.89
C ASP A 82 -17.04 18.17 26.95
N PHE A 83 -16.80 19.26 26.21
CA PHE A 83 -15.45 19.79 26.00
C PHE A 83 -15.30 21.27 26.33
N GLY A 84 -16.36 21.95 26.79
CA GLY A 84 -16.33 23.39 27.07
C GLY A 84 -16.21 24.26 25.83
N LEU A 85 -16.42 23.71 24.64
CA LEU A 85 -16.28 24.41 23.37
C LEU A 85 -17.55 25.17 23.00
N THR A 86 -17.45 26.46 22.71
CA THR A 86 -18.57 27.28 22.25
C THR A 86 -18.40 27.62 20.77
N TYR A 87 -19.40 27.30 19.96
CA TYR A 87 -19.46 27.61 18.53
C TYR A 87 -20.78 28.32 18.20
N ALA A 88 -20.76 29.12 17.15
CA ALA A 88 -21.95 29.70 16.53
C ALA A 88 -22.55 28.74 15.48
N LEU A 89 -23.76 29.05 14.99
CA LEU A 89 -24.41 28.21 13.98
C LEU A 89 -23.59 28.14 12.69
N ASP A 90 -23.06 29.24 12.20
CA ASP A 90 -22.23 29.31 10.99
C ASP A 90 -20.83 28.68 11.14
N GLU A 91 -20.48 28.23 12.34
CA GLU A 91 -19.28 27.44 12.64
C GLU A 91 -19.55 25.92 12.64
N ILE A 92 -20.77 25.49 12.28
CA ILE A 92 -21.17 24.08 12.20
C ILE A 92 -21.72 23.75 10.80
N ILE A 93 -21.32 22.60 10.26
CA ILE A 93 -21.93 22.00 9.06
C ILE A 93 -22.24 20.52 9.28
N VAL A 94 -23.44 20.10 8.89
CA VAL A 94 -23.86 18.69 8.86
C VAL A 94 -23.74 18.16 7.43
N SER A 95 -23.17 16.96 7.28
CA SER A 95 -22.92 16.30 5.99
C SER A 95 -23.41 14.84 5.99
N SER A 96 -23.36 14.21 4.81
CA SER A 96 -23.74 12.80 4.57
C SER A 96 -22.73 11.78 5.16
N GLY A 97 -22.45 11.91 6.45
CA GLY A 97 -21.45 11.16 7.21
C GLY A 97 -20.12 11.90 7.35
N ALA A 98 -19.34 11.52 8.38
CA ALA A 98 -18.05 12.15 8.68
C ALA A 98 -17.04 12.07 7.52
N LYS A 99 -17.13 11.04 6.66
CA LYS A 99 -16.34 10.94 5.43
C LYS A 99 -16.62 12.11 4.47
N SER A 100 -17.88 12.52 4.33
CA SER A 100 -18.25 13.69 3.51
C SER A 100 -17.79 14.98 4.18
N SER A 101 -17.91 15.10 5.51
CA SER A 101 -17.38 16.25 6.25
C SER A 101 -15.88 16.40 6.04
N LEU A 102 -15.10 15.33 6.19
CA LEU A 102 -13.66 15.30 5.91
C LEU A 102 -13.36 15.68 4.45
N TYR A 103 -14.08 15.09 3.49
CA TYR A 103 -13.89 15.42 2.07
C TYR A 103 -14.14 16.91 1.79
N HIS A 104 -15.26 17.46 2.23
CA HIS A 104 -15.56 18.88 2.04
C HIS A 104 -14.55 19.78 2.74
N LEU A 105 -14.09 19.40 3.93
CA LEU A 105 -13.09 20.14 4.69
C LEU A 105 -11.75 20.19 3.95
N VAL A 106 -11.26 19.05 3.47
CA VAL A 106 -10.00 18.99 2.72
C VAL A 106 -10.12 19.76 1.40
N GLN A 107 -11.24 19.64 0.67
CA GLN A 107 -11.45 20.40 -0.57
C GLN A 107 -11.61 21.91 -0.35
N ALA A 108 -12.06 22.34 0.83
CA ALA A 108 -12.19 23.76 1.18
C ALA A 108 -10.88 24.38 1.70
N LEU A 109 -9.99 23.55 2.27
CA LEU A 109 -8.78 24.00 2.95
C LEU A 109 -7.52 23.91 2.09
N ILE A 110 -7.43 22.91 1.21
CA ILE A 110 -6.19 22.51 0.53
C ILE A 110 -6.18 22.95 -0.93
N ASP A 111 -5.15 23.70 -1.29
CA ASP A 111 -4.81 24.05 -2.67
C ASP A 111 -3.84 23.03 -3.32
N GLU A 112 -3.69 23.13 -4.64
CA GLU A 112 -2.79 22.26 -5.41
C GLU A 112 -1.33 22.41 -4.96
N GLY A 113 -0.70 21.28 -4.62
CA GLY A 113 0.69 21.23 -4.16
C GLY A 113 0.89 21.48 -2.66
N GLU A 114 -0.13 21.93 -1.92
CA GLU A 114 -0.04 22.07 -0.47
C GLU A 114 0.08 20.70 0.22
N GLU A 115 0.84 20.66 1.32
CA GLU A 115 1.14 19.46 2.07
C GLU A 115 0.21 19.28 3.27
N VAL A 116 -0.25 18.05 3.47
CA VAL A 116 -1.02 17.64 4.65
C VAL A 116 -0.29 16.51 5.35
N ILE A 117 0.08 16.75 6.61
CA ILE A 117 0.77 15.78 7.45
C ILE A 117 -0.24 14.76 7.98
N ILE A 118 0.10 13.47 7.87
CA ILE A 118 -0.75 12.35 8.31
C ILE A 118 0.11 11.32 9.04
N PRO A 119 -0.10 11.11 10.36
CA PRO A 119 0.58 10.05 11.10
C PRO A 119 0.11 8.65 10.65
N ALA A 120 1.04 7.76 10.32
CA ALA A 120 0.78 6.35 10.11
C ALA A 120 1.03 5.56 11.40
N PRO A 121 0.16 4.60 11.78
CA PRO A 121 -0.93 4.05 10.98
C PRO A 121 -2.16 4.98 10.89
N TYR A 122 -2.68 5.19 9.67
CA TYR A 122 -3.77 6.13 9.38
C TYR A 122 -5.03 5.46 8.86
N TRP A 123 -6.20 6.10 8.98
CA TRP A 123 -7.39 5.63 8.27
C TRP A 123 -7.22 5.83 6.76
N VAL A 124 -7.51 4.77 6.00
CA VAL A 124 -7.23 4.62 4.56
C VAL A 124 -7.69 5.79 3.68
N THR A 125 -8.67 6.58 4.10
CA THR A 125 -9.21 7.67 3.28
C THR A 125 -8.38 8.96 3.37
N TYR A 126 -7.64 9.22 4.47
CA TYR A 126 -6.98 10.52 4.66
C TYR A 126 -6.01 10.87 3.50
N PRO A 127 -5.07 10.00 3.08
CA PRO A 127 -4.15 10.35 1.99
C PRO A 127 -4.88 10.55 0.66
N HIS A 128 -5.93 9.76 0.40
CA HIS A 128 -6.72 9.86 -0.82
C HIS A 128 -7.57 11.13 -0.88
N SER A 129 -8.12 11.59 0.26
CA SER A 129 -8.85 12.87 0.29
C SER A 129 -7.95 14.06 -0.04
N VAL A 130 -6.70 14.03 0.42
CA VAL A 130 -5.68 15.06 0.11
C VAL A 130 -5.30 15.01 -1.37
N SER A 131 -5.03 13.81 -1.90
CA SER A 131 -4.74 13.61 -3.32
C SER A 131 -5.90 14.06 -4.24
N LEU A 132 -7.16 13.86 -3.84
CA LEU A 132 -8.33 14.36 -4.58
C LEU A 132 -8.35 15.90 -4.71
N ALA A 133 -7.87 16.61 -3.69
CA ALA A 133 -7.68 18.05 -3.69
C ALA A 133 -6.42 18.49 -4.46
N LYS A 134 -5.64 17.54 -5.00
CA LYS A 134 -4.29 17.74 -5.55
C LYS A 134 -3.26 18.23 -4.53
N GLY A 135 -3.53 18.04 -3.25
CA GLY A 135 -2.53 18.21 -2.21
C GLY A 135 -1.58 17.00 -2.15
N LYS A 136 -0.52 17.14 -1.37
CA LYS A 136 0.47 16.10 -1.10
C LYS A 136 0.34 15.58 0.32
N ALA A 137 0.03 14.29 0.47
CA ALA A 137 0.01 13.64 1.77
C ALA A 137 1.44 13.34 2.25
N VAL A 138 1.86 13.94 3.35
CA VAL A 138 3.16 13.71 4.01
C VAL A 138 2.95 12.70 5.14
N ILE A 139 3.33 11.45 4.89
CA ILE A 139 3.11 10.35 5.84
C ILE A 139 4.25 10.29 6.86
N ILE A 140 3.92 10.31 8.15
CA ILE A 140 4.89 10.16 9.25
C ILE A 140 4.67 8.82 9.97
N PRO A 141 5.58 7.85 9.87
CA PRO A 141 5.44 6.59 10.59
C PRO A 141 5.66 6.79 12.10
N THR A 142 4.70 6.33 12.90
CA THR A 142 4.81 6.20 14.36
C THR A 142 5.12 4.74 14.73
N LYS A 143 5.41 4.47 16.01
CA LYS A 143 5.89 3.15 16.46
C LYS A 143 4.96 2.56 17.52
N GLU A 144 4.86 1.24 17.60
CA GLU A 144 4.11 0.59 18.68
C GLU A 144 4.69 0.95 20.07
N GLU A 145 6.02 1.09 20.15
CA GLU A 145 6.79 1.45 21.35
C GLU A 145 6.34 2.78 21.99
N ASN A 146 5.89 3.74 21.17
CA ASN A 146 5.38 5.03 21.64
C ASN A 146 3.85 5.12 21.54
N GLY A 147 3.17 3.97 21.48
CA GLY A 147 1.71 3.88 21.41
C GLY A 147 1.12 4.37 20.10
N PHE A 148 1.90 4.37 19.01
CA PHE A 148 1.54 4.91 17.71
C PHE A 148 1.22 6.41 17.70
N LEU A 149 1.72 7.16 18.68
CA LEU A 149 1.49 8.59 18.80
C LEU A 149 2.54 9.38 18.01
N LEU A 150 2.09 10.44 17.34
CA LEU A 150 2.96 11.44 16.73
C LEU A 150 3.63 12.25 17.84
N THR A 151 4.94 12.43 17.75
CA THR A 151 5.68 13.29 18.69
C THR A 151 5.86 14.71 18.12
N PRO A 152 6.03 15.72 19.00
CA PRO A 152 6.33 17.10 18.57
C PRO A 152 7.56 17.20 17.66
N ASP A 153 8.62 16.46 17.95
CA ASP A 153 9.85 16.46 17.14
C ASP A 153 9.62 15.90 15.73
N GLN A 154 8.82 14.83 15.63
CA GLN A 154 8.43 14.26 14.34
C GLN A 154 7.56 15.23 13.54
N LEU A 155 6.61 15.92 14.19
CA LEU A 155 5.78 16.93 13.56
C LEU A 155 6.66 18.08 13.03
N LYS A 156 7.51 18.67 13.88
CA LYS A 156 8.37 19.79 13.51
C LYS A 156 9.33 19.45 12.37
N SER A 157 9.86 18.22 12.35
CA SER A 157 10.77 17.75 11.30
C SER A 157 10.09 17.54 9.94
N ALA A 158 8.77 17.36 9.92
CA ALA A 158 8.01 17.11 8.70
C ALA A 158 7.40 18.38 8.10
N ILE A 159 7.40 19.49 8.85
CA ILE A 159 6.84 20.76 8.41
C ILE A 159 7.77 21.38 7.35
N SER A 160 7.15 21.89 6.30
CA SER A 160 7.76 22.65 5.23
C SER A 160 6.96 23.92 4.95
N PRO A 161 7.48 24.88 4.16
CA PRO A 161 6.69 26.04 3.74
C PRO A 161 5.40 25.71 2.96
N ALA A 162 5.26 24.48 2.44
CA ALA A 162 4.05 24.01 1.77
C ALA A 162 3.06 23.34 2.74
N THR A 163 3.44 23.11 4.00
CA THR A 163 2.57 22.45 4.98
C THR A 163 1.39 23.34 5.34
N LYS A 164 0.20 22.87 5.01
CA LYS A 164 -1.06 23.55 5.28
C LYS A 164 -1.75 23.03 6.53
N ALA A 165 -1.75 21.71 6.71
CA ALA A 165 -2.52 21.09 7.77
C ALA A 165 -1.91 19.79 8.31
N LEU A 166 -2.30 19.46 9.54
CA LEU A 166 -2.11 18.16 10.18
C LEU A 166 -3.47 17.47 10.33
N ILE A 167 -3.58 16.20 9.95
CA ILE A 167 -4.73 15.36 10.30
C ILE A 167 -4.39 14.52 11.54
N LEU A 168 -5.15 14.68 12.61
CA LEU A 168 -5.12 13.84 13.80
C LEU A 168 -6.41 13.03 13.88
N ASN A 169 -6.30 11.73 14.18
CA ASN A 169 -7.46 10.90 14.49
C ASN A 169 -7.33 10.36 15.91
N ASN A 170 -8.24 10.78 16.79
CA ASN A 170 -8.14 10.56 18.23
C ASN A 170 -9.53 10.24 18.81
N PRO A 171 -9.78 9.05 19.37
CA PRO A 171 -8.99 7.82 19.25
C PRO A 171 -8.82 7.34 17.80
N SER A 172 -7.72 6.64 17.53
CA SER A 172 -7.28 6.28 16.17
C SER A 172 -7.96 5.03 15.60
N ASN A 173 -8.27 5.05 14.30
CA ASN A 173 -8.41 3.88 13.43
C ASN A 173 -7.17 3.82 12.52
N PRO A 174 -6.31 2.79 12.64
CA PRO A 174 -6.64 1.44 13.08
C PRO A 174 -6.16 1.04 14.49
N THR A 175 -5.42 1.89 15.21
CA THR A 175 -4.65 1.45 16.39
C THR A 175 -5.46 1.46 17.69
N GLY A 176 -6.53 2.26 17.72
CA GLY A 176 -7.27 2.64 18.93
C GLY A 176 -6.43 3.41 19.96
N ALA A 177 -5.27 3.92 19.55
CA ALA A 177 -4.46 4.84 20.34
C ALA A 177 -5.20 6.15 20.56
N ALA A 178 -5.02 6.73 21.75
CA ALA A 178 -5.53 8.05 22.07
C ALA A 178 -4.47 8.86 22.83
N TYR A 179 -4.43 10.15 22.56
CA TYR A 179 -3.46 11.07 23.15
C TYR A 179 -3.93 11.54 24.53
N GLU A 180 -3.01 11.61 25.49
CA GLU A 180 -3.28 12.32 26.74
C GLU A 180 -3.24 13.83 26.50
N LYS A 181 -3.81 14.59 27.44
CA LYS A 181 -3.83 16.06 27.36
C LYS A 181 -2.44 16.66 27.12
N ARG A 182 -1.43 16.17 27.86
CA ARG A 182 -0.04 16.64 27.74
C ARG A 182 0.55 16.42 26.35
N ASP A 183 0.19 15.33 25.69
CA ASP A 183 0.71 15.00 24.36
C ASP A 183 0.09 15.95 23.32
N LEU A 184 -1.21 16.22 23.45
CA LEU A 184 -1.90 17.18 22.59
C LEU A 184 -1.42 18.62 22.84
N GLU A 185 -1.16 19.03 24.08
CA GLU A 185 -0.57 20.33 24.42
C GLU A 185 0.80 20.52 23.75
N ALA A 186 1.66 19.50 23.79
CA ALA A 186 2.97 19.57 23.15
C ALA A 186 2.89 19.63 21.61
N LEU A 187 1.89 18.99 21.00
CA LEU A 187 1.61 19.13 19.56
C LEU A 187 1.03 20.51 19.24
N ALA A 188 0.15 21.04 20.10
CA ALA A 188 -0.45 22.35 19.96
C ALA A 188 0.59 23.48 19.98
N ASP A 189 1.63 23.36 20.80
CA ASP A 189 2.76 24.30 20.81
C ASP A 189 3.44 24.38 19.43
N VAL A 190 3.72 23.24 18.80
CA VAL A 190 4.32 23.18 17.45
C VAL A 190 3.37 23.74 16.39
N VAL A 191 2.09 23.39 16.45
CA VAL A 191 1.05 23.89 15.54
C VAL A 191 0.95 25.42 15.60
N MET A 192 1.09 26.00 16.79
CA MET A 192 1.05 27.45 16.97
C MET A 192 2.34 28.13 16.53
N GLU A 193 3.49 27.55 16.81
CA GLU A 193 4.80 28.06 16.36
C GLU A 193 4.90 28.11 14.84
N GLU A 194 4.42 27.07 14.15
CA GLU A 194 4.59 26.87 12.71
C GLU A 194 3.38 27.34 11.87
N ASP A 195 2.34 27.86 12.52
CA ASP A 195 1.13 28.42 11.89
C ASP A 195 0.39 27.47 10.93
N ILE A 196 0.27 26.19 11.29
CA ILE A 196 -0.44 25.18 10.50
C ILE A 196 -1.86 24.92 11.03
N PHE A 197 -2.76 24.43 10.17
CA PHE A 197 -4.13 24.08 10.55
C PHE A 197 -4.23 22.64 11.08
N VAL A 198 -5.23 22.33 11.93
CA VAL A 198 -5.47 20.98 12.44
C VAL A 198 -6.86 20.49 12.04
N ILE A 199 -6.90 19.34 11.38
CA ILE A 199 -8.12 18.57 11.17
C ILE A 199 -8.11 17.45 12.20
N THR A 200 -8.99 17.53 13.20
CA THR A 200 -9.11 16.50 14.24
C THR A 200 -10.36 15.64 13.99
N ASP A 201 -10.16 14.37 13.64
CA ASP A 201 -11.21 13.37 13.51
C ASP A 201 -11.45 12.70 14.85
N GLU A 202 -12.54 13.11 15.51
CA GLU A 202 -12.90 12.75 16.89
C GLU A 202 -14.11 11.79 16.92
N ILE A 203 -14.37 11.09 15.80
CA ILE A 203 -15.53 10.20 15.63
C ILE A 203 -15.67 9.07 16.67
N TYR A 204 -14.59 8.77 17.41
CA TYR A 204 -14.55 7.74 18.47
C TYR A 204 -14.52 8.33 19.89
N GLU A 205 -14.73 9.64 20.08
CA GLU A 205 -14.60 10.32 21.38
C GLU A 205 -15.39 9.67 22.54
N LYS A 206 -16.55 9.06 22.26
CA LYS A 206 -17.41 8.39 23.25
C LYS A 206 -17.04 6.93 23.50
N ILE A 207 -16.19 6.36 22.65
CA ILE A 207 -15.76 4.96 22.73
C ILE A 207 -14.33 4.96 23.27
N VAL A 208 -14.22 5.26 24.55
CA VAL A 208 -12.99 5.23 25.34
C VAL A 208 -13.12 4.25 26.49
N TYR A 209 -11.99 3.74 26.96
CA TYR A 209 -11.95 2.61 27.87
C TYR A 209 -11.19 2.90 29.15
N ASP A 210 -11.45 2.04 30.13
CA ASP A 210 -10.81 2.10 31.44
C ASP A 210 -11.07 3.49 32.06
N ASP A 211 -10.05 4.13 32.63
CA ASP A 211 -10.16 5.48 33.21
C ASP A 211 -9.70 6.58 32.24
N PHE A 212 -9.52 6.27 30.96
CA PHE A 212 -9.04 7.25 29.98
C PHE A 212 -10.07 8.36 29.77
N ARG A 213 -9.60 9.61 29.83
CA ARG A 213 -10.43 10.80 29.59
C ARG A 213 -10.04 11.42 28.26
N PHE A 214 -10.99 11.42 27.33
CA PHE A 214 -10.82 12.07 26.05
C PHE A 214 -10.66 13.60 26.21
N VAL A 215 -9.80 14.17 25.38
CA VAL A 215 -9.61 15.62 25.26
C VAL A 215 -9.68 15.97 23.77
N SER A 216 -10.62 16.85 23.43
CA SER A 216 -10.71 17.41 22.08
C SER A 216 -9.53 18.36 21.84
N PHE A 217 -8.89 18.29 20.67
CA PHE A 217 -7.73 19.13 20.38
C PHE A 217 -8.09 20.63 20.43
N ALA A 218 -9.29 20.98 19.94
CA ALA A 218 -9.78 22.36 19.97
C ALA A 218 -9.99 22.89 21.40
N SER A 219 -10.16 22.01 22.40
CA SER A 219 -10.43 22.41 23.80
C SER A 219 -9.19 22.90 24.55
N LEU A 220 -8.01 22.83 23.93
CA LEU A 220 -6.74 23.25 24.55
C LEU A 220 -6.60 24.78 24.69
N GLY A 221 -7.36 25.56 23.94
CA GLY A 221 -7.38 27.02 24.05
C GLY A 221 -8.08 27.69 22.88
N GLU A 222 -8.48 28.95 23.06
CA GLU A 222 -9.25 29.67 22.02
C GLU A 222 -8.45 29.91 20.74
N GLU A 223 -7.13 30.14 20.84
CA GLU A 223 -6.29 30.28 19.64
C GLU A 223 -6.11 28.94 18.90
N ILE A 224 -6.02 27.82 19.62
CA ILE A 224 -5.98 26.47 19.03
C ILE A 224 -7.30 26.16 18.32
N LYS A 225 -8.43 26.46 18.98
CA LYS A 225 -9.77 26.31 18.40
C LYS A 225 -9.92 27.04 17.07
N LYS A 226 -9.39 28.26 16.94
CA LYS A 226 -9.39 29.04 15.68
C LYS A 226 -8.59 28.39 14.55
N LYS A 227 -7.64 27.49 14.86
CA LYS A 227 -6.86 26.73 13.87
C LYS A 227 -7.28 25.28 13.74
N THR A 228 -8.42 24.91 14.31
CA THR A 228 -8.86 23.51 14.36
C THR A 228 -10.25 23.35 13.75
N ALA A 229 -10.40 22.37 12.87
CA ALA A 229 -11.71 21.85 12.48
C ALA A 229 -11.88 20.44 13.05
N ILE A 230 -12.91 20.26 13.87
CA ILE A 230 -13.35 18.97 14.40
C ILE A 230 -14.20 18.29 13.34
N VAL A 231 -13.94 17.02 13.07
CA VAL A 231 -14.80 16.12 12.29
C VAL A 231 -15.35 15.05 13.22
N ASN A 232 -16.67 14.89 13.27
CA ASN A 232 -17.32 13.93 14.15
C ASN A 232 -18.70 13.51 13.57
N GLY A 233 -19.50 12.76 14.32
CA GLY A 233 -20.81 12.29 13.86
C GLY A 233 -21.42 11.18 14.71
N VAL A 234 -22.58 10.69 14.28
CA VAL A 234 -23.37 9.73 15.06
C VAL A 234 -23.06 8.26 14.72
N SER A 235 -22.21 8.01 13.71
CA SER A 235 -22.07 6.68 13.12
C SER A 235 -21.54 5.61 14.06
N LYS A 236 -20.67 5.98 15.01
CA LYS A 236 -19.98 5.03 15.90
C LYS A 236 -20.64 4.98 17.26
N SER A 237 -20.79 6.13 17.92
CA SER A 237 -21.36 6.26 19.26
C SER A 237 -22.81 5.80 19.37
N TYR A 238 -23.58 5.85 18.28
CA TYR A 238 -25.02 5.52 18.30
C TYR A 238 -25.39 4.35 17.38
N SER A 239 -24.42 3.59 16.86
CA SER A 239 -24.64 2.56 15.84
C SER A 239 -25.53 3.05 14.68
N MET A 240 -25.12 4.18 14.08
CA MET A 240 -25.87 4.86 13.01
C MET A 240 -25.07 4.91 11.69
N THR A 241 -24.22 3.93 11.43
CA THR A 241 -23.40 3.80 10.22
C THR A 241 -24.20 4.01 8.93
N GLY A 242 -25.36 3.36 8.80
CA GLY A 242 -26.24 3.41 7.63
C GLY A 242 -27.06 4.71 7.49
N TRP A 243 -27.19 5.51 8.54
CA TRP A 243 -27.96 6.77 8.52
C TRP A 243 -27.23 7.92 7.83
N ARG A 244 -25.91 7.79 7.72
CA ARG A 244 -25.03 8.72 6.99
C ARG A 244 -25.11 10.17 7.50
N ILE A 245 -24.92 10.39 8.80
CA ILE A 245 -24.79 11.74 9.37
C ILE A 245 -23.43 11.91 10.06
N GLY A 246 -22.76 13.00 9.69
CA GLY A 246 -21.57 13.51 10.36
C GLY A 246 -21.57 15.03 10.30
N TYR A 247 -20.67 15.66 11.03
CA TYR A 247 -20.57 17.11 11.07
C TYR A 247 -19.11 17.55 11.18
N ALA A 248 -18.89 18.82 10.84
CA ALA A 248 -17.67 19.52 11.22
C ALA A 248 -17.98 20.77 12.03
N ALA A 249 -17.09 21.11 12.95
CA ALA A 249 -17.11 22.33 13.75
C ALA A 249 -15.76 23.03 13.63
N GLY A 250 -15.74 24.31 13.29
CA GLY A 250 -14.50 25.04 13.05
C GLY A 250 -14.74 26.48 12.61
N PRO A 251 -13.68 27.21 12.18
CA PRO A 251 -13.81 28.60 11.78
C PRO A 251 -14.87 28.81 10.71
N ALA A 252 -15.72 29.83 10.90
CA ALA A 252 -16.84 30.11 10.01
C ALA A 252 -16.43 30.25 8.53
N GLU A 253 -15.24 30.79 8.25
CA GLU A 253 -14.72 30.89 6.88
C GLU A 253 -14.56 29.51 6.21
N ILE A 254 -13.94 28.56 6.91
CA ILE A 254 -13.75 27.19 6.41
C ILE A 254 -15.09 26.47 6.28
N ILE A 255 -15.96 26.58 7.29
CA ILE A 255 -17.28 25.96 7.29
C ILE A 255 -18.15 26.49 6.14
N ASN A 256 -18.09 27.80 5.86
CA ASN A 256 -18.76 28.40 4.71
C ASN A 256 -18.16 27.91 3.38
N GLY A 257 -16.84 27.71 3.30
CA GLY A 257 -16.18 27.05 2.17
C GLY A 257 -16.70 25.62 1.94
N MET A 258 -16.78 24.82 3.00
CA MET A 258 -17.36 23.47 2.97
C MET A 258 -18.81 23.49 2.50
N ALA A 259 -19.62 24.45 2.98
CA ALA A 259 -21.02 24.58 2.58
C ALA A 259 -21.19 24.85 1.08
N LYS A 260 -20.33 25.70 0.49
CA LYS A 260 -20.31 25.96 -0.97
C LYS A 260 -19.99 24.70 -1.77
N ILE A 261 -19.06 23.88 -1.31
CA ILE A 261 -18.73 22.61 -1.96
C ILE A 261 -19.90 21.64 -1.82
N GLN A 262 -20.43 21.51 -0.60
CA GLN A 262 -21.54 20.60 -0.30
C GLN A 262 -22.80 20.90 -1.13
N SER A 263 -23.09 22.18 -1.41
CA SER A 263 -24.25 22.55 -2.23
C SER A 263 -24.17 22.02 -3.66
N HIS A 264 -22.97 21.74 -4.16
CA HIS A 264 -22.74 21.18 -5.50
C HIS A 264 -22.45 19.67 -5.52
N THR A 265 -22.30 19.03 -4.35
CA THR A 265 -22.06 17.57 -4.27
C THR A 265 -23.31 16.81 -3.86
N THR A 266 -23.97 17.24 -2.79
CA THR A 266 -25.10 16.51 -2.18
C THR A 266 -26.29 17.39 -1.82
N SER A 267 -26.12 18.72 -1.84
CA SER A 267 -27.05 19.66 -1.20
C SER A 267 -27.14 19.36 0.30
N ASN A 268 -28.32 19.12 0.88
CA ASN A 268 -28.43 18.77 2.29
C ASN A 268 -28.31 17.25 2.55
N PRO A 269 -27.83 16.84 3.74
CA PRO A 269 -27.93 15.44 4.17
C PRO A 269 -29.39 15.02 4.37
N CYS A 270 -29.66 13.70 4.41
CA CYS A 270 -31.01 13.15 4.51
C CYS A 270 -31.80 13.76 5.68
N SER A 271 -32.97 14.36 5.39
CA SER A 271 -33.80 15.05 6.38
C SER A 271 -34.27 14.13 7.52
N ILE A 272 -34.58 12.88 7.21
CA ILE A 272 -34.99 11.85 8.19
C ILE A 272 -33.82 11.53 9.13
N SER A 273 -32.63 11.31 8.55
CA SER A 273 -31.43 11.02 9.35
C SER A 273 -31.02 12.19 10.23
N GLN A 274 -31.23 13.43 9.80
CA GLN A 274 -31.00 14.61 10.63
C GLN A 274 -31.92 14.64 11.86
N LYS A 275 -33.20 14.30 11.71
CA LYS A 275 -34.15 14.23 12.84
C LYS A 275 -33.81 13.09 13.80
N ALA A 276 -33.39 11.93 13.29
CA ALA A 276 -32.90 10.84 14.12
C ALA A 276 -31.61 11.23 14.87
N SER A 277 -30.68 11.92 14.20
CA SER A 277 -29.42 12.36 14.81
C SER A 277 -29.61 13.44 15.86
N LEU A 278 -30.64 14.29 15.72
CA LEU A 278 -31.03 15.22 16.76
C LEU A 278 -31.39 14.47 18.05
N GLU A 279 -32.25 13.45 17.96
CA GLU A 279 -32.61 12.61 19.10
C GLU A 279 -31.41 11.82 19.66
N ALA A 280 -30.47 11.41 18.80
CA ALA A 280 -29.25 10.75 19.27
C ALA A 280 -28.41 11.66 20.19
N LEU A 281 -28.30 12.94 19.86
CA LEU A 281 -27.51 13.91 20.64
C LEU A 281 -28.25 14.46 21.86
N THR A 282 -29.57 14.67 21.77
CA THR A 282 -30.36 15.30 22.85
C THR A 282 -31.05 14.30 23.76
N GLY A 283 -31.22 13.07 23.30
CA GLY A 283 -31.92 12.01 24.03
C GLY A 283 -31.05 11.34 25.10
N PRO A 284 -31.58 10.27 25.73
CA PRO A 284 -30.85 9.53 26.76
C PRO A 284 -29.56 8.87 26.23
N GLN A 285 -28.45 9.06 26.96
CA GLN A 285 -27.10 8.58 26.54
C GLN A 285 -26.71 7.20 27.11
N HIS A 286 -27.63 6.49 27.78
CA HIS A 286 -27.34 5.24 28.48
C HIS A 286 -26.96 4.08 27.54
N GLU A 287 -27.51 4.04 26.32
CA GLU A 287 -27.16 3.03 25.31
C GLU A 287 -25.70 3.15 24.85
N VAL A 288 -25.18 4.39 24.73
CA VAL A 288 -23.76 4.64 24.43
C VAL A 288 -22.87 4.04 25.52
N SER A 289 -23.22 4.26 26.79
CA SER A 289 -22.46 3.74 27.94
C SER A 289 -22.45 2.21 28.00
N LYS A 290 -23.60 1.57 27.73
CA LYS A 290 -23.71 0.10 27.65
C LYS A 290 -22.85 -0.45 26.52
N MET A 291 -22.93 0.16 25.34
CA MET A 291 -22.16 -0.24 24.17
C MET A 291 -20.65 -0.12 24.42
N THR A 292 -20.18 1.00 24.97
CA THR A 292 -18.77 1.21 25.30
C THR A 292 -18.27 0.19 26.33
N SER A 293 -19.08 -0.13 27.35
CA SER A 293 -18.74 -1.17 28.35
C SER A 293 -18.58 -2.56 27.72
N GLU A 294 -19.47 -2.91 26.78
CA GLU A 294 -19.40 -4.18 26.05
C GLU A 294 -18.19 -4.23 25.11
N PHE A 295 -17.87 -3.13 24.41
CA PHE A 295 -16.64 -3.05 23.62
C PHE A 295 -15.38 -3.19 24.49
N GLN A 296 -15.35 -2.62 25.69
CA GLN A 296 -14.23 -2.80 26.62
C GLN A 296 -14.05 -4.28 27.00
N ARG A 297 -15.17 -4.99 27.27
CA ARG A 297 -15.16 -6.43 27.55
C ARG A 297 -14.58 -7.22 26.36
N ARG A 298 -15.02 -6.92 25.14
CA ARG A 298 -14.55 -7.55 23.90
C ARG A 298 -13.06 -7.28 23.65
N ARG A 299 -12.61 -6.04 23.80
CA ARG A 299 -11.20 -5.64 23.72
C ARG A 299 -10.34 -6.45 24.71
N ASN A 300 -10.75 -6.50 25.97
CA ASN A 300 -10.02 -7.22 27.02
C ASN A 300 -9.90 -8.71 26.72
N TYR A 301 -10.99 -9.32 26.24
CA TYR A 301 -11.00 -10.71 25.82
C TYR A 301 -10.02 -10.97 24.67
N LEU A 302 -10.08 -10.18 23.60
CA LEU A 302 -9.18 -10.35 22.47
C LEU A 302 -7.71 -10.11 22.82
N LEU A 303 -7.40 -9.09 23.63
CA LEU A 303 -6.04 -8.84 24.10
C LEU A 303 -5.50 -10.05 24.90
N MET A 304 -6.31 -10.61 25.81
CA MET A 304 -5.94 -11.82 26.54
C MET A 304 -5.67 -13.00 25.58
N ARG A 305 -6.48 -13.15 24.53
CA ARG A 305 -6.30 -14.21 23.52
C ARG A 305 -5.03 -14.01 22.69
N LEU A 306 -4.77 -12.80 22.21
CA LEU A 306 -3.60 -12.45 21.40
C LEU A 306 -2.29 -12.58 22.19
N GLN A 307 -2.28 -12.22 23.47
CA GLN A 307 -1.11 -12.37 24.36
C GLN A 307 -0.64 -13.82 24.51
N ARG A 308 -1.51 -14.80 24.24
CA ARG A 308 -1.16 -16.24 24.28
C ARG A 308 -0.56 -16.75 22.98
N ILE A 309 -0.62 -15.95 21.90
CA ILE A 309 -0.05 -16.32 20.61
C ILE A 309 1.45 -15.98 20.63
N PRO A 310 2.35 -16.96 20.37
CA PRO A 310 3.79 -16.71 20.40
C PRO A 310 4.22 -15.60 19.44
N HIS A 311 5.19 -14.79 19.85
CA HIS A 311 5.85 -13.78 19.00
C HIS A 311 4.94 -12.68 18.43
N LEU A 312 3.76 -12.48 19.00
CA LEU A 312 2.82 -11.43 18.62
C LEU A 312 2.88 -10.30 19.66
N SER A 313 3.02 -9.05 19.21
CA SER A 313 2.78 -7.85 20.03
C SER A 313 1.47 -7.20 19.64
N CYS A 314 0.80 -6.58 20.60
CA CYS A 314 -0.39 -5.78 20.33
C CYS A 314 -0.53 -4.70 21.40
N PHE A 315 -0.44 -3.46 20.96
CA PHE A 315 -0.77 -2.29 21.76
C PHE A 315 -2.17 -2.41 22.37
N LYS A 316 -2.31 -2.04 23.64
CA LYS A 316 -3.60 -1.98 24.34
C LYS A 316 -4.29 -0.66 23.98
N PRO A 317 -5.38 -0.67 23.19
CA PRO A 317 -6.03 0.57 22.77
C PRO A 317 -6.81 1.24 23.90
N GLN A 318 -6.79 2.57 23.93
CA GLN A 318 -7.56 3.43 24.84
C GLN A 318 -8.96 3.74 24.32
N GLY A 319 -9.23 3.55 23.02
CA GLY A 319 -10.54 3.78 22.44
C GLY A 319 -10.77 3.13 21.07
N ALA A 320 -11.77 3.63 20.34
CA ALA A 320 -12.29 3.03 19.10
C ALA A 320 -12.69 1.55 19.31
N PHE A 321 -12.76 0.71 18.28
CA PHE A 321 -13.06 -0.72 18.46
C PHE A 321 -12.16 -1.64 17.62
N TYR A 322 -10.87 -1.30 17.57
CA TYR A 322 -9.86 -1.99 16.78
C TYR A 322 -8.70 -2.47 17.64
N LEU A 323 -8.15 -3.63 17.27
CA LEU A 323 -6.81 -4.07 17.66
C LEU A 323 -5.91 -4.04 16.42
N PHE A 324 -4.65 -3.71 16.64
CA PHE A 324 -3.64 -3.64 15.59
C PHE A 324 -2.41 -4.48 15.95
N PRO A 325 -2.54 -5.82 16.03
CA PRO A 325 -1.43 -6.70 16.37
C PRO A 325 -0.34 -6.73 15.29
N ASN A 326 0.92 -6.82 15.72
CA ASN A 326 2.08 -7.05 14.88
C ASN A 326 2.22 -8.55 14.58
N LEU A 327 2.22 -8.91 13.29
CA LEU A 327 2.34 -10.28 12.80
C LEU A 327 3.62 -10.51 11.98
N SER A 328 4.55 -9.54 11.95
CA SER A 328 5.79 -9.61 11.16
C SER A 328 6.64 -10.84 11.47
N SER A 329 6.60 -11.35 12.71
CA SER A 329 7.29 -12.57 13.13
C SER A 329 6.81 -13.84 12.40
N TYR A 330 5.65 -13.77 11.72
CA TYR A 330 5.10 -14.84 10.90
C TYR A 330 5.39 -14.68 9.40
N TYR A 331 6.02 -13.58 8.96
CA TYR A 331 6.29 -13.30 7.54
C TYR A 331 7.51 -14.08 6.96
N ASP A 332 8.17 -14.89 7.78
CA ASP A 332 9.16 -15.88 7.32
C ASP A 332 8.63 -17.31 7.44
N LYS A 333 7.33 -17.48 7.66
CA LYS A 333 6.67 -18.78 7.74
C LYS A 333 5.94 -19.11 6.45
N GLU A 334 5.66 -20.40 6.26
CA GLU A 334 4.95 -20.92 5.09
C GLU A 334 3.80 -21.84 5.49
N PHE A 335 2.82 -21.92 4.58
CA PHE A 335 1.78 -22.93 4.57
C PHE A 335 1.71 -23.55 3.18
N ASN A 336 1.72 -24.88 3.07
CA ASN A 336 1.71 -25.59 1.78
C ASN A 336 2.75 -25.05 0.76
N ASN A 337 3.98 -24.79 1.22
CA ASN A 337 5.09 -24.21 0.44
C ASN A 337 4.85 -22.78 -0.08
N VAL A 338 3.83 -22.07 0.42
CA VAL A 338 3.60 -20.65 0.14
C VAL A 338 3.99 -19.83 1.36
N GLN A 339 5.01 -18.99 1.19
CA GLN A 339 5.48 -18.08 2.24
C GLN A 339 4.49 -16.92 2.44
N ILE A 340 4.19 -16.61 3.70
CA ILE A 340 3.51 -15.38 4.09
C ILE A 340 4.56 -14.27 4.07
N ARG A 341 4.44 -13.21 3.26
CA ARG A 341 5.52 -12.21 3.12
C ARG A 341 5.22 -10.83 3.70
N ASN A 342 3.96 -10.55 3.96
CA ASN A 342 3.45 -9.24 4.34
C ASN A 342 2.03 -9.35 4.93
N SER A 343 1.45 -8.22 5.35
CA SER A 343 0.12 -8.19 5.94
C SER A 343 -0.98 -8.66 4.99
N TYR A 344 -0.84 -8.44 3.67
CA TYR A 344 -1.76 -8.97 2.66
C TYR A 344 -1.73 -10.49 2.58
N GLY A 345 -0.53 -11.08 2.50
CA GLY A 345 -0.35 -12.52 2.50
C GLY A 345 -0.95 -13.14 3.76
N MET A 346 -0.78 -12.49 4.91
CA MET A 346 -1.37 -12.93 6.18
C MET A 346 -2.90 -12.84 6.16
N ALA A 347 -3.47 -11.72 5.73
CA ALA A 347 -4.93 -11.53 5.65
C ALA A 347 -5.57 -12.53 4.67
N TYR A 348 -4.92 -12.79 3.55
CA TYR A 348 -5.36 -13.77 2.56
C TYR A 348 -5.29 -15.20 3.08
N TYR A 349 -4.19 -15.55 3.75
CA TYR A 349 -4.00 -16.84 4.40
C TYR A 349 -5.10 -17.11 5.43
N LEU A 350 -5.37 -16.17 6.33
CA LEU A 350 -6.42 -16.30 7.33
C LEU A 350 -7.82 -16.36 6.71
N LEU A 351 -8.07 -15.63 5.63
CA LEU A 351 -9.34 -15.70 4.92
C LEU A 351 -9.55 -17.07 4.27
N LYS A 352 -8.54 -17.61 3.57
CA LYS A 352 -8.67 -18.89 2.87
C LYS A 352 -8.64 -20.09 3.80
N GLU A 353 -7.63 -20.18 4.65
CA GLU A 353 -7.35 -21.38 5.44
C GLU A 353 -8.10 -21.41 6.77
N ALA A 354 -8.49 -20.24 7.28
CA ALA A 354 -9.24 -20.12 8.53
C ALA A 354 -10.65 -19.57 8.37
N SER A 355 -11.05 -19.11 7.17
CA SER A 355 -12.33 -18.42 6.97
C SER A 355 -12.50 -17.24 7.95
N VAL A 356 -11.43 -16.46 8.14
CA VAL A 356 -11.43 -15.24 8.97
C VAL A 356 -10.98 -14.04 8.14
N ALA A 357 -11.87 -13.06 7.99
CA ALA A 357 -11.55 -11.81 7.27
C ALA A 357 -10.99 -10.76 8.22
N ILE A 358 -9.80 -10.23 7.91
CA ILE A 358 -9.13 -9.13 8.61
C ILE A 358 -8.62 -8.09 7.59
N VAL A 359 -8.14 -6.92 8.04
CA VAL A 359 -7.59 -5.91 7.10
C VAL A 359 -6.07 -5.85 7.21
N PRO A 360 -5.32 -5.90 6.09
CA PRO A 360 -3.86 -5.80 6.09
C PRO A 360 -3.40 -4.41 6.55
N GLY A 361 -2.34 -4.36 7.35
CA GLY A 361 -1.74 -3.15 7.89
C GLY A 361 -1.16 -2.21 6.83
N ASP A 362 -0.71 -2.74 5.69
CA ASP A 362 -0.23 -1.92 4.55
C ASP A 362 -1.27 -0.89 4.08
N SER A 363 -2.57 -1.24 4.16
CA SER A 363 -3.65 -0.31 3.82
C SER A 363 -3.66 0.96 4.69
N PHE A 364 -3.08 0.87 5.88
CA PHE A 364 -2.97 1.95 6.87
C PHE A 364 -1.55 2.53 6.94
N GLY A 365 -0.64 2.12 6.04
CA GLY A 365 0.76 2.55 6.04
C GLY A 365 1.68 1.81 7.01
N ALA A 366 1.30 0.61 7.48
CA ALA A 366 2.07 -0.17 8.45
C ALA A 366 1.99 -1.68 8.20
N ASP A 367 2.80 -2.20 7.27
CA ASP A 367 2.71 -3.57 6.75
C ASP A 367 3.05 -4.69 7.75
N ASP A 368 3.70 -4.38 8.86
CA ASP A 368 3.99 -5.36 9.93
C ASP A 368 2.75 -5.78 10.73
N TYR A 369 1.62 -5.10 10.55
CA TYR A 369 0.44 -5.22 11.38
C TYR A 369 -0.79 -5.68 10.59
N VAL A 370 -1.85 -6.04 11.30
CA VAL A 370 -3.19 -6.24 10.73
C VAL A 370 -4.23 -5.60 11.63
N ARG A 371 -5.35 -5.13 11.07
CA ARG A 371 -6.47 -4.61 11.86
C ARG A 371 -7.53 -5.67 12.09
N ILE A 372 -7.87 -5.87 13.37
CA ILE A 372 -8.97 -6.71 13.84
C ILE A 372 -10.03 -5.79 14.47
N SER A 373 -11.23 -5.79 13.91
CA SER A 373 -12.40 -5.12 14.50
C SER A 373 -13.06 -6.03 15.52
N TYR A 374 -13.38 -5.50 16.70
CA TYR A 374 -14.18 -6.19 17.72
C TYR A 374 -15.60 -5.66 17.84
N ALA A 375 -16.09 -5.02 16.79
CA ALA A 375 -17.47 -4.61 16.64
C ALA A 375 -18.37 -5.74 16.11
N THR A 376 -18.31 -6.90 16.77
CA THR A 376 -19.12 -8.09 16.45
C THR A 376 -19.41 -8.89 17.72
N SER A 377 -20.28 -9.89 17.63
CA SER A 377 -20.69 -10.71 18.77
C SER A 377 -19.50 -11.44 19.40
N MET A 378 -19.56 -11.66 20.71
CA MET A 378 -18.54 -12.46 21.42
C MET A 378 -18.35 -13.85 20.82
N GLU A 379 -19.41 -14.48 20.33
CA GLU A 379 -19.34 -15.78 19.66
C GLU A 379 -18.43 -15.72 18.41
N ASN A 380 -18.59 -14.70 17.58
CA ASN A 380 -17.72 -14.48 16.43
C ASN A 380 -16.28 -14.17 16.84
N LEU A 381 -16.08 -13.44 17.94
CA LEU A 381 -14.74 -13.15 18.47
C LEU A 381 -14.05 -14.40 19.00
N GLU A 382 -14.75 -15.23 19.75
CA GLU A 382 -14.26 -16.51 20.27
C GLU A 382 -13.85 -17.43 19.12
N LYS A 383 -14.78 -17.65 18.19
CA LYS A 383 -14.58 -18.47 16.99
C LYS A 383 -13.47 -17.94 16.09
N GLY A 384 -13.42 -16.62 15.88
CA GLY A 384 -12.39 -15.96 15.10
C GLY A 384 -11.01 -16.14 15.71
N MET A 385 -10.88 -15.97 17.03
CA MET A 385 -9.62 -16.17 17.73
C MET A 385 -9.17 -17.63 17.75
N ASP A 386 -10.09 -18.59 17.88
CA ASP A 386 -9.78 -20.01 17.80
C ASP A 386 -9.19 -20.36 16.43
N ARG A 387 -9.83 -19.89 15.35
CA ARG A 387 -9.39 -20.10 13.97
C ARG A 387 -8.05 -19.43 13.67
N ILE A 388 -7.86 -18.18 14.11
CA ILE A 388 -6.58 -17.47 13.96
C ILE A 388 -5.47 -18.23 14.69
N THR A 389 -5.71 -18.62 15.95
CA THR A 389 -4.71 -19.33 16.76
C THR A 389 -4.31 -20.65 16.10
N GLN A 390 -5.30 -21.42 15.63
CA GLN A 390 -5.06 -22.69 14.95
C GLN A 390 -4.29 -22.49 13.63
N ALA A 391 -4.69 -21.54 12.80
CA ALA A 391 -4.01 -21.26 11.53
C ALA A 391 -2.55 -20.84 11.76
N LEU A 392 -2.30 -19.90 12.66
CA LEU A 392 -0.93 -19.48 12.99
C LEU A 392 -0.09 -20.64 13.53
N SER A 393 -0.67 -21.61 14.23
CA SER A 393 0.03 -22.82 14.69
C SER A 393 0.38 -23.81 13.57
N ASN A 394 -0.35 -23.77 12.45
CA ASN A 394 -0.10 -24.62 11.29
C ASN A 394 1.04 -24.07 10.40
N LEU A 395 1.42 -22.80 10.59
CA LEU A 395 2.51 -22.17 9.87
C LEU A 395 3.84 -22.77 10.30
N LYS A 396 4.58 -23.30 9.32
CA LYS A 396 5.92 -23.86 9.54
C LYS A 396 6.94 -22.78 9.25
N THR A 397 8.07 -22.80 9.97
CA THR A 397 9.23 -22.01 9.55
C THR A 397 9.49 -22.36 8.10
N ALA A 398 9.44 -21.37 7.19
CA ALA A 398 9.75 -21.63 5.80
C ALA A 398 11.11 -22.31 5.78
N LYS A 399 11.26 -23.40 5.01
CA LYS A 399 12.60 -23.97 4.83
C LYS A 399 13.46 -22.80 4.40
N LYS A 400 14.41 -22.39 5.25
CA LYS A 400 15.48 -21.51 4.82
C LYS A 400 16.17 -22.29 3.72
N ILE A 401 15.75 -22.04 2.48
CA ILE A 401 16.61 -22.24 1.33
C ILE A 401 17.84 -21.47 1.76
N LYS A 402 18.88 -22.23 2.10
CA LYS A 402 20.18 -21.70 2.45
C LYS A 402 20.41 -20.61 1.42
N ARG A 403 20.51 -19.34 1.85
CA ARG A 403 20.86 -18.27 0.93
C ARG A 403 22.11 -18.78 0.26
N ILE A 404 21.95 -19.14 -1.01
CA ILE A 404 23.01 -19.65 -1.84
C ILE A 404 24.06 -18.56 -1.76
N SER A 405 25.30 -18.97 -1.58
CA SER A 405 26.47 -18.14 -1.81
C SER A 405 26.28 -17.33 -3.09
N LEU A 406 27.08 -16.29 -3.29
CA LEU A 406 27.19 -15.64 -4.59
C LEU A 406 27.76 -16.68 -5.59
N ASP A 407 26.93 -17.63 -6.03
CA ASP A 407 27.28 -18.70 -6.95
C ASP A 407 27.27 -18.09 -8.35
N ASN A 408 28.37 -17.41 -8.68
CA ASN A 408 28.63 -16.96 -10.03
C ASN A 408 28.51 -18.16 -10.98
N THR A 409 27.77 -17.98 -12.06
CA THR A 409 27.43 -19.07 -12.98
C THR A 409 28.23 -18.93 -14.27
N ILE A 410 28.88 -20.02 -14.70
CA ILE A 410 29.43 -20.14 -16.06
C ILE A 410 28.33 -20.74 -16.92
N THR A 411 27.82 -19.96 -17.87
CA THR A 411 26.75 -20.42 -18.75
C THR A 411 27.34 -21.28 -19.88
N ARG A 412 26.61 -22.31 -20.31
CA ARG A 412 26.96 -23.12 -21.49
C ARG A 412 27.01 -22.28 -22.76
N ARG A 413 26.22 -21.21 -22.80
CA ARG A 413 26.22 -20.22 -23.89
C ARG A 413 26.46 -18.81 -23.34
N LYS A 414 27.56 -18.20 -23.76
CA LYS A 414 27.93 -16.82 -23.36
C LYS A 414 27.23 -15.73 -24.18
N LYS A 415 26.63 -16.08 -25.32
CA LYS A 415 25.98 -15.13 -26.25
C LYS A 415 24.48 -15.40 -26.33
N SER A 416 23.73 -14.35 -26.66
CA SER A 416 22.30 -14.45 -26.93
C SER A 416 22.01 -15.41 -28.08
N VAL A 417 20.92 -16.16 -27.97
CA VAL A 417 20.44 -17.05 -29.04
C VAL A 417 19.51 -16.31 -30.02
N PRO A 418 19.37 -16.77 -31.28
CA PRO A 418 18.42 -16.20 -32.23
C PRO A 418 16.98 -16.32 -31.72
N ILE A 419 16.12 -15.37 -32.12
CA ILE A 419 14.70 -15.35 -31.76
C ILE A 419 13.81 -15.40 -33.02
N ASP A 420 12.88 -16.35 -33.05
CA ASP A 420 11.79 -16.39 -34.03
C ASP A 420 10.50 -15.84 -33.41
N SER A 421 10.06 -14.66 -33.87
CA SER A 421 8.88 -13.95 -33.34
C SER A 421 7.59 -14.18 -34.14
N THR A 422 7.63 -14.99 -35.19
CA THR A 422 6.49 -15.25 -36.10
C THR A 422 6.12 -16.73 -36.16
N ILE A 423 6.04 -17.39 -34.99
CA ILE A 423 5.63 -18.80 -34.92
C ILE A 423 4.11 -18.92 -34.90
N SER A 424 3.57 -19.91 -35.63
CA SER A 424 2.14 -20.24 -35.59
C SER A 424 1.72 -20.80 -34.22
N VAL A 425 0.43 -20.68 -33.87
CA VAL A 425 -0.13 -21.27 -32.63
C VAL A 425 0.15 -22.77 -32.54
N LYS A 426 0.02 -23.50 -33.67
CA LYS A 426 0.31 -24.95 -33.74
C LYS A 426 1.77 -25.27 -33.42
N MET A 427 2.71 -24.46 -33.91
CA MET A 427 4.13 -24.65 -33.61
C MET A 427 4.44 -24.30 -32.15
N LYS A 428 3.80 -23.24 -31.61
CA LYS A 428 3.88 -22.88 -30.20
C LYS A 428 3.37 -24.01 -29.30
N ASP A 429 2.21 -24.58 -29.57
CA ASP A 429 1.64 -25.69 -28.77
C ASP A 429 2.58 -26.91 -28.76
N ALA A 430 3.17 -27.24 -29.92
CA ALA A 430 4.16 -28.32 -30.02
C ALA A 430 5.43 -28.03 -29.20
N LEU A 431 5.93 -26.79 -29.24
CA LEU A 431 7.07 -26.36 -28.43
C LEU A 431 6.75 -26.40 -26.93
N ILE A 432 5.56 -25.93 -26.50
CA ILE A 432 5.14 -26.00 -25.09
C ILE A 432 5.09 -27.45 -24.62
N ALA A 433 4.43 -28.33 -25.39
CA ALA A 433 4.32 -29.75 -25.02
C ALA A 433 5.70 -30.41 -24.90
N GLU A 434 6.64 -30.07 -25.79
CA GLU A 434 8.03 -30.52 -25.70
C GLU A 434 8.72 -29.94 -24.45
N MET A 435 8.60 -28.64 -24.19
CA MET A 435 9.19 -28.01 -23.01
C MET A 435 8.67 -28.64 -21.71
N GLU A 436 7.36 -28.81 -21.58
CA GLU A 436 6.72 -29.43 -20.42
C GLU A 436 7.19 -30.88 -20.19
N SER A 437 7.46 -31.63 -21.26
CA SER A 437 8.01 -33.00 -21.13
C SER A 437 9.42 -33.04 -20.51
N HIS A 438 10.14 -31.92 -20.53
CA HIS A 438 11.48 -31.75 -19.96
C HIS A 438 11.49 -30.98 -18.62
N LEU A 439 10.33 -30.54 -18.13
CA LEU A 439 10.13 -29.92 -16.82
C LEU A 439 9.72 -30.99 -15.79
N SER A 440 10.67 -31.81 -15.37
CA SER A 440 10.44 -32.83 -14.34
C SER A 440 10.15 -32.21 -12.96
N TYR A 441 9.38 -32.90 -12.11
CA TYR A 441 9.07 -32.45 -10.74
C TYR A 441 10.31 -32.08 -9.91
N GLU A 442 11.43 -32.77 -10.10
CA GLU A 442 12.68 -32.53 -9.35
C GLU A 442 13.46 -31.30 -9.83
N ASN A 443 13.24 -30.86 -11.06
CA ASN A 443 13.94 -29.74 -11.70
C ASN A 443 12.93 -28.81 -12.38
N TYR A 444 11.91 -28.39 -11.64
CA TYR A 444 10.91 -27.44 -12.11
C TYR A 444 10.86 -26.21 -11.19
N TYR A 445 11.12 -25.05 -11.77
CA TYR A 445 11.05 -23.75 -11.11
C TYR A 445 9.98 -22.91 -11.80
N GLU A 446 9.07 -22.34 -10.99
CA GLU A 446 8.02 -21.44 -11.45
C GLU A 446 8.02 -20.16 -10.62
N TRP A 447 7.98 -19.00 -11.28
CA TRP A 447 7.87 -17.74 -10.57
C TRP A 447 7.22 -16.62 -11.40
N ASN A 448 6.33 -15.87 -10.76
CA ASN A 448 5.59 -14.77 -11.38
C ASN A 448 6.29 -13.42 -11.11
N ALA A 449 6.65 -12.74 -12.18
CA ALA A 449 7.24 -11.41 -12.20
C ALA A 449 6.18 -10.35 -12.48
N ASN A 450 6.19 -9.24 -11.76
CA ASN A 450 5.54 -8.00 -12.18
C ASN A 450 6.57 -7.13 -12.90
N ILE A 451 6.36 -6.90 -14.20
CA ILE A 451 7.19 -6.06 -15.05
C ILE A 451 6.28 -4.98 -15.63
N ASN A 452 6.39 -3.75 -15.10
CA ASN A 452 5.55 -2.61 -15.49
C ASN A 452 4.02 -2.81 -15.38
N GLY A 453 3.56 -3.62 -14.42
CA GLY A 453 2.14 -3.97 -14.28
C GLY A 453 1.71 -5.19 -15.13
N VAL A 454 2.60 -5.72 -15.97
CA VAL A 454 2.39 -6.98 -16.69
C VAL A 454 2.92 -8.13 -15.83
N ILE A 455 2.07 -9.13 -15.58
CA ILE A 455 2.47 -10.34 -14.85
C ILE A 455 3.00 -11.37 -15.84
N VAL A 456 4.29 -11.70 -15.75
CA VAL A 456 4.95 -12.72 -16.59
C VAL A 456 5.38 -13.89 -15.72
N GLN A 457 4.93 -15.10 -16.07
CA GLN A 457 5.35 -16.32 -15.40
C GLN A 457 6.56 -16.93 -16.09
N LEU A 458 7.63 -17.21 -15.33
CA LEU A 458 8.73 -18.06 -15.78
C LEU A 458 8.47 -19.50 -15.37
N ARG A 459 8.73 -20.43 -16.28
CA ARG A 459 8.77 -21.89 -16.08
C ARG A 459 10.10 -22.41 -16.59
N THR A 460 10.95 -22.97 -15.73
CA THR A 460 12.30 -23.39 -16.13
C THR A 460 12.80 -24.61 -15.38
N ASN A 461 13.71 -25.38 -15.99
CA ASN A 461 14.51 -26.40 -15.31
C ASN A 461 15.93 -25.94 -14.95
N VAL A 462 16.24 -24.67 -15.21
CA VAL A 462 17.56 -24.06 -14.99
C VAL A 462 17.50 -23.22 -13.71
N SER A 463 18.15 -23.70 -12.65
CA SER A 463 18.08 -23.08 -11.32
C SER A 463 18.59 -21.64 -11.31
N HIS A 464 19.71 -21.33 -11.97
CA HIS A 464 20.25 -19.98 -11.94
C HIS A 464 19.42 -18.99 -12.76
N LEU A 465 18.78 -19.41 -13.86
CA LEU A 465 17.85 -18.53 -14.59
C LEU A 465 16.69 -18.11 -13.68
N ASN A 466 16.16 -19.03 -12.89
CA ASN A 466 15.16 -18.74 -11.87
C ASN A 466 15.70 -17.78 -10.79
N ASP A 467 16.94 -17.99 -10.33
CA ASP A 467 17.56 -17.10 -9.33
C ASP A 467 17.74 -15.67 -9.84
N PHE A 468 18.25 -15.49 -11.06
CA PHE A 468 18.37 -14.17 -11.67
C PHE A 468 17.00 -13.53 -11.89
N TRP A 469 16.01 -14.31 -12.30
CA TRP A 469 14.63 -13.85 -12.50
C TRP A 469 14.00 -13.31 -11.21
N ILE A 470 14.12 -14.04 -10.10
CA ILE A 470 13.59 -13.63 -8.79
C ILE A 470 14.28 -12.36 -8.28
N GLU A 471 15.57 -12.20 -8.54
CA GLU A 471 16.33 -11.04 -8.08
C GLU A 471 16.08 -9.77 -8.90
N ASN A 472 15.89 -9.92 -10.21
CA ASN A 472 15.82 -8.80 -11.14
C ASN A 472 14.42 -8.16 -11.20
N TRP A 473 13.37 -8.93 -10.90
CA TRP A 473 11.99 -8.49 -11.05
C TRP A 473 11.26 -8.36 -9.72
N TYR A 474 10.18 -7.57 -9.70
CA TYR A 474 9.28 -7.51 -8.56
C TYR A 474 8.39 -8.77 -8.55
N PRO A 475 8.11 -9.37 -7.37
CA PRO A 475 7.22 -10.53 -7.31
C PRO A 475 5.78 -10.13 -7.65
N ALA A 476 5.08 -10.99 -8.38
CA ALA A 476 3.64 -10.90 -8.58
C ALA A 476 2.93 -12.05 -7.86
N GLN A 477 1.85 -11.74 -7.13
CA GLN A 477 0.93 -12.76 -6.65
C GLN A 477 -0.22 -12.87 -7.65
N LEU A 478 -0.40 -14.07 -8.23
CA LEU A 478 -1.60 -14.40 -8.98
C LEU A 478 -2.65 -14.89 -7.97
N GLU A 479 -3.87 -14.33 -8.03
CA GLU A 479 -5.02 -14.95 -7.37
C GLU A 479 -5.36 -16.26 -8.10
N ALA A 480 -6.08 -17.18 -7.45
CA ALA A 480 -6.37 -18.50 -8.03
C ALA A 480 -7.14 -18.46 -9.36
N ASP A 481 -7.75 -17.31 -9.69
CA ASP A 481 -8.60 -17.10 -10.87
C ASP A 481 -7.96 -16.14 -11.90
N LEU A 482 -6.72 -15.69 -11.67
CA LEU A 482 -6.01 -14.77 -12.56
C LEU A 482 -4.87 -15.51 -13.26
N GLU A 483 -4.95 -15.59 -14.59
CA GLU A 483 -3.86 -16.09 -15.41
C GLU A 483 -2.76 -15.03 -15.57
N PRO A 484 -1.48 -15.44 -15.70
CA PRO A 484 -0.42 -14.51 -16.06
C PRO A 484 -0.70 -13.91 -17.44
N HIS A 485 -0.29 -12.66 -17.65
CA HIS A 485 -0.44 -11.97 -18.93
C HIS A 485 0.43 -12.59 -20.03
N GLY A 486 1.49 -13.30 -19.64
CA GLY A 486 2.33 -14.10 -20.52
C GLY A 486 3.16 -15.14 -19.77
N ILE A 487 3.60 -16.17 -20.48
CA ILE A 487 4.37 -17.29 -19.91
C ILE A 487 5.65 -17.49 -20.71
N ILE A 488 6.77 -17.68 -20.03
CA ILE A 488 8.05 -18.02 -20.65
C ILE A 488 8.49 -19.40 -20.16
N TYR A 489 8.72 -20.30 -21.10
CA TYR A 489 9.35 -21.59 -20.85
C TYR A 489 10.84 -21.46 -21.18
N ALA A 490 11.72 -21.65 -20.19
CA ALA A 490 13.16 -21.68 -20.41
C ALA A 490 13.71 -23.05 -20.03
N VAL A 491 13.92 -23.91 -21.02
CA VAL A 491 14.27 -25.30 -20.80
C VAL A 491 15.60 -25.62 -21.44
N ASP A 492 16.44 -26.30 -20.68
CA ASP A 492 17.77 -26.67 -21.09
C ASP A 492 17.98 -28.19 -20.99
N GLY A 493 18.90 -28.73 -21.78
CA GLY A 493 19.20 -30.17 -21.83
C GLY A 493 18.30 -31.01 -22.76
N ILE A 494 17.62 -30.40 -23.72
CA ILE A 494 16.80 -31.08 -24.73
C ILE A 494 17.72 -31.71 -25.80
N THR A 495 17.78 -33.03 -25.86
CA THR A 495 18.70 -33.74 -26.76
C THR A 495 18.31 -33.51 -28.22
N GLY A 496 19.28 -33.15 -29.08
CA GLY A 496 19.06 -32.97 -30.53
C GLY A 496 18.46 -31.62 -30.95
N ARG A 497 18.24 -30.69 -30.01
CA ARG A 497 17.83 -29.31 -30.31
C ARG A 497 19.00 -28.35 -30.27
N GLU A 498 19.08 -27.46 -31.25
CA GLU A 498 19.99 -26.32 -31.19
C GLU A 498 19.47 -25.23 -30.25
N PRO A 499 20.35 -24.47 -29.56
CA PRO A 499 19.95 -23.35 -28.72
C PRO A 499 19.21 -22.27 -29.51
N HIS A 500 17.97 -21.97 -29.11
CA HIS A 500 17.10 -21.07 -29.87
C HIS A 500 16.02 -20.44 -28.99
N SER A 501 15.49 -19.29 -29.40
CA SER A 501 14.37 -18.61 -28.75
C SER A 501 13.18 -18.48 -29.70
N PHE A 502 11.97 -18.56 -29.16
CA PHE A 502 10.72 -18.39 -29.89
C PHE A 502 9.78 -17.46 -29.12
N TYR A 503 9.00 -16.66 -29.84
CA TYR A 503 7.98 -15.79 -29.26
C TYR A 503 6.70 -15.84 -30.10
N ASN A 504 5.56 -15.96 -29.44
CA ASN A 504 4.24 -15.84 -30.05
C ASN A 504 3.48 -14.67 -29.41
N SER A 505 3.23 -13.62 -30.19
CA SER A 505 2.57 -12.38 -29.76
C SER A 505 1.05 -12.46 -29.59
N GLU A 506 0.41 -13.51 -30.12
CA GLU A 506 -1.04 -13.72 -29.96
C GLU A 506 -1.37 -14.26 -28.57
N THR A 507 -0.49 -15.11 -28.03
CA THR A 507 -0.67 -15.79 -26.73
C THR A 507 0.32 -15.32 -25.68
N ASN A 508 1.13 -14.30 -25.98
CA ASN A 508 2.20 -13.77 -25.13
C ASN A 508 3.07 -14.90 -24.54
N THR A 509 3.45 -15.87 -25.37
CA THR A 509 4.23 -17.04 -24.94
C THR A 509 5.64 -16.98 -25.50
N GLY A 510 6.62 -17.08 -24.60
CA GLY A 510 8.04 -17.20 -24.94
C GLY A 510 8.56 -18.61 -24.69
N VAL A 511 9.47 -19.08 -25.54
CA VAL A 511 10.17 -20.36 -25.35
C VAL A 511 11.67 -20.17 -25.59
N LEU A 512 12.49 -20.61 -24.64
CA LEU A 512 13.95 -20.68 -24.74
C LEU A 512 14.36 -22.15 -24.65
N VAL A 513 15.07 -22.60 -25.68
CA VAL A 513 15.54 -23.98 -25.82
C VAL A 513 17.06 -24.00 -25.68
N ASN A 514 17.58 -24.88 -24.83
CA ASN A 514 19.00 -25.19 -24.71
C ASN A 514 19.92 -23.98 -24.49
N THR A 515 19.43 -22.99 -23.76
CA THR A 515 20.22 -21.85 -23.34
C THR A 515 19.96 -21.55 -21.88
N ASP A 516 21.05 -21.32 -21.18
CA ASP A 516 21.10 -20.98 -19.78
C ASP A 516 21.58 -19.54 -19.57
N ASN A 517 21.50 -18.72 -20.62
CA ASN A 517 21.97 -17.35 -20.59
C ASN A 517 20.85 -16.39 -20.15
N TYR A 518 21.03 -15.69 -19.01
CA TYR A 518 20.00 -14.80 -18.48
C TYR A 518 19.67 -13.62 -19.40
N VAL A 519 20.63 -13.12 -20.21
CA VAL A 519 20.38 -12.04 -21.18
C VAL A 519 19.28 -12.44 -22.16
N SER A 520 19.29 -13.68 -22.63
CA SER A 520 18.28 -14.18 -23.57
C SER A 520 16.88 -14.20 -22.93
N LEU A 521 16.79 -14.65 -21.67
CA LEU A 521 15.55 -14.64 -20.89
C LEU A 521 15.05 -13.21 -20.62
N ARG A 522 15.94 -12.32 -20.16
CA ARG A 522 15.63 -10.90 -19.92
C ARG A 522 15.12 -10.22 -21.19
N SER A 523 15.79 -10.40 -22.33
CA SER A 523 15.39 -9.80 -23.59
C SER A 523 14.03 -10.30 -24.06
N LEU A 524 13.75 -11.59 -23.94
CA LEU A 524 12.46 -12.17 -24.31
C LEU A 524 11.33 -11.63 -23.41
N ALA A 525 11.57 -11.53 -22.10
CA ALA A 525 10.62 -10.99 -21.15
C ALA A 525 10.28 -9.52 -21.40
N LEU A 526 11.31 -8.68 -21.60
CA LEU A 526 11.10 -7.27 -21.91
C LEU A 526 10.35 -7.12 -23.25
N GLY A 527 10.69 -7.91 -24.26
CA GLY A 527 9.97 -7.89 -25.55
C GLY A 527 8.50 -8.28 -25.44
N LEU A 528 8.18 -9.31 -24.65
CA LEU A 528 6.80 -9.71 -24.34
C LEU A 528 6.06 -8.59 -23.62
N VAL A 529 6.67 -8.00 -22.59
CA VAL A 529 6.06 -6.93 -21.80
C VAL A 529 5.84 -5.67 -22.64
N MET A 530 6.74 -5.36 -23.58
CA MET A 530 6.57 -4.27 -24.55
C MET A 530 5.29 -4.46 -25.35
N ASP A 531 5.12 -5.65 -25.95
CA ASP A 531 3.96 -6.00 -26.78
C ASP A 531 2.64 -5.95 -25.97
N VAL A 532 2.64 -6.53 -24.76
CA VAL A 532 1.48 -6.51 -23.88
C VAL A 532 1.16 -5.08 -23.40
N SER A 533 2.17 -4.30 -23.03
CA SER A 533 1.97 -2.95 -22.49
C SER A 533 1.48 -1.96 -23.54
N GLU A 534 1.93 -2.11 -24.78
CA GLU A 534 1.42 -1.33 -25.90
C GLU A 534 -0.07 -1.63 -26.13
N LYS A 535 -0.46 -2.92 -26.15
CA LYS A 535 -1.83 -3.37 -26.36
C LYS A 535 -2.79 -2.97 -25.23
N LEU A 536 -2.36 -3.14 -23.97
CA LEU A 536 -3.26 -3.03 -22.81
C LEU A 536 -3.22 -1.67 -22.11
N PHE A 537 -2.07 -0.99 -22.12
CA PHE A 537 -1.82 0.14 -21.23
C PHE A 537 -1.41 1.43 -21.94
N ASN A 538 -1.33 1.43 -23.28
CA ASN A 538 -0.83 2.55 -24.08
C ASN A 538 0.53 3.09 -23.57
N VAL A 539 1.38 2.17 -23.13
CA VAL A 539 2.74 2.45 -22.69
C VAL A 539 3.67 2.11 -23.85
N HIS A 540 4.47 3.07 -24.27
CA HIS A 540 5.44 2.86 -25.33
C HIS A 540 6.81 2.59 -24.72
N THR A 541 7.68 1.93 -25.48
CA THR A 541 9.02 1.61 -24.99
C THR A 541 10.09 2.22 -25.87
N ILE A 542 11.07 2.81 -25.22
CA ILE A 542 12.23 3.42 -25.85
C ILE A 542 13.45 2.61 -25.48
N ARG A 543 14.21 2.17 -26.49
CA ARG A 543 15.53 1.64 -26.27
C ARG A 543 16.53 2.78 -26.10
N GLY A 544 16.94 3.03 -24.87
CA GLY A 544 17.74 4.18 -24.49
C GLY A 544 18.20 4.10 -23.04
N MET A 545 19.01 5.07 -22.65
CA MET A 545 19.48 5.21 -21.27
C MET A 545 18.84 6.45 -20.66
N SER A 546 18.49 6.41 -19.38
CA SER A 546 17.96 7.57 -18.69
C SER A 546 18.66 7.83 -17.37
N ALA A 547 18.80 9.13 -17.08
CA ALA A 547 19.34 9.63 -15.83
C ALA A 547 18.46 10.78 -15.33
N ASP A 548 18.40 10.92 -14.02
CA ASP A 548 17.85 12.09 -13.34
C ASP A 548 18.97 13.11 -13.10
N ILE A 549 18.66 14.38 -13.29
CA ILE A 549 19.49 15.52 -12.90
C ILE A 549 18.62 16.52 -12.14
N ASP A 550 18.84 16.62 -10.84
CA ASP A 550 18.16 17.59 -9.96
C ASP A 550 16.62 17.59 -10.12
N GLY A 551 16.01 16.40 -10.30
CA GLY A 551 14.57 16.24 -10.50
C GLY A 551 14.08 16.38 -11.95
N SER A 552 15.00 16.57 -12.91
CA SER A 552 14.71 16.59 -14.35
C SER A 552 15.23 15.33 -15.03
N GLY A 553 14.37 14.65 -15.79
CA GLY A 553 14.74 13.45 -16.53
C GLY A 553 15.49 13.75 -17.84
N LEU A 554 16.59 13.07 -18.06
CA LEU A 554 17.34 13.03 -19.32
C LEU A 554 17.22 11.64 -19.94
N VAL A 555 16.78 11.55 -21.19
CA VAL A 555 16.74 10.30 -21.97
C VAL A 555 17.69 10.42 -23.16
N LEU A 556 18.69 9.52 -23.23
CA LEU A 556 19.60 9.38 -24.36
C LEU A 556 19.14 8.26 -25.28
N ILE A 557 18.81 8.63 -26.52
CA ILE A 557 18.41 7.73 -27.60
C ILE A 557 19.39 7.91 -28.76
N GLY A 558 19.80 6.81 -29.38
CA GLY A 558 20.60 6.89 -30.60
C GLY A 558 20.82 5.53 -31.25
N PRO A 559 21.09 5.47 -32.56
CA PRO A 559 21.37 4.22 -33.26
C PRO A 559 22.65 3.53 -32.76
N LYS A 560 22.91 2.31 -33.24
CA LYS A 560 24.16 1.60 -32.97
C LYS A 560 25.33 2.37 -33.62
N GLY A 561 26.46 2.46 -32.92
CA GLY A 561 27.67 3.15 -33.42
C GLY A 561 27.82 4.62 -33.02
N THR A 562 26.84 5.23 -32.35
CA THR A 562 26.89 6.65 -31.93
C THR A 562 27.70 6.93 -30.67
N LYS A 563 28.36 5.92 -30.10
CA LYS A 563 29.03 6.02 -28.79
C LYS A 563 28.13 6.52 -27.64
N LYS A 564 26.80 6.41 -27.78
CA LYS A 564 25.83 6.88 -26.79
C LYS A 564 26.09 6.34 -25.37
N THR A 565 26.56 5.10 -25.27
CA THR A 565 26.86 4.44 -23.99
C THR A 565 28.09 5.07 -23.32
N GLU A 566 29.17 5.31 -24.08
CA GLU A 566 30.36 6.03 -23.60
C GLU A 566 29.97 7.44 -23.11
N LEU A 567 29.18 8.16 -23.90
CA LEU A 567 28.69 9.51 -23.54
C LEU A 567 27.85 9.48 -22.26
N PHE A 568 26.92 8.54 -22.14
CA PHE A 568 26.04 8.42 -20.99
C PHE A 568 26.82 8.16 -19.70
N PHE A 569 27.78 7.24 -19.72
CA PHE A 569 28.63 6.97 -18.56
C PHE A 569 29.61 8.11 -18.25
N ALA A 570 30.05 8.86 -19.27
CA ALA A 570 30.81 10.08 -19.05
C ALA A 570 29.98 11.15 -18.30
N LEU A 571 28.69 11.30 -18.61
CA LEU A 571 27.79 12.19 -17.87
C LEU A 571 27.63 11.78 -16.40
N LEU A 572 27.53 10.46 -16.13
CA LEU A 572 27.42 9.92 -14.77
C LEU A 572 28.69 10.09 -13.91
N GLN A 573 29.78 10.59 -14.48
CA GLN A 573 30.95 11.04 -13.69
C GLN A 573 30.63 12.30 -12.88
N ASP A 574 29.73 13.15 -13.36
CA ASP A 574 29.18 14.25 -12.58
C ASP A 574 28.15 13.69 -11.58
N LYS A 575 28.38 13.95 -10.29
CA LYS A 575 27.61 13.40 -9.17
C LYS A 575 26.15 13.88 -9.13
N ARG A 576 25.80 14.93 -9.89
CA ARG A 576 24.41 15.40 -10.02
C ARG A 576 23.56 14.41 -10.81
N PHE A 577 24.15 13.68 -11.75
CA PHE A 577 23.43 12.69 -12.51
C PHE A 577 23.23 11.41 -11.71
N ARG A 578 21.99 10.92 -11.68
CA ARG A 578 21.59 9.66 -11.07
C ARG A 578 21.12 8.71 -12.16
N LEU A 579 21.72 7.53 -12.21
CA LEU A 579 21.33 6.49 -13.16
C LEU A 579 19.91 6.00 -12.86
N HIS A 580 19.04 5.98 -13.86
CA HIS A 580 17.67 5.47 -13.76
C HIS A 580 17.47 4.18 -14.56
N SER A 581 17.82 4.17 -15.86
CA SER A 581 17.81 2.96 -16.70
C SER A 581 18.96 2.97 -17.71
N ASN A 582 19.42 1.79 -18.12
CA ASN A 582 20.59 1.60 -18.97
C ASN A 582 20.32 0.98 -20.35
N ASP A 583 19.08 0.56 -20.66
CA ASP A 583 18.79 -0.15 -21.91
C ASP A 583 17.36 0.09 -22.43
N ILE A 584 16.35 -0.14 -21.60
CA ILE A 584 14.93 0.01 -21.96
C ILE A 584 14.22 0.92 -20.97
N ILE A 585 13.43 1.83 -21.49
CA ILE A 585 12.63 2.79 -20.74
C ILE A 585 11.19 2.67 -21.18
N PHE A 586 10.29 2.45 -20.23
CA PHE A 586 8.86 2.48 -20.48
C PHE A 586 8.37 3.92 -20.33
N VAL A 587 7.76 4.45 -21.38
CA VAL A 587 7.35 5.84 -21.47
C VAL A 587 5.84 5.94 -21.57
N ARG A 588 5.27 6.72 -20.64
CA ARG A 588 3.84 7.03 -20.61
C ARG A 588 3.63 8.47 -21.07
N LEU A 589 2.74 8.67 -22.04
CA LEU A 589 2.32 9.98 -22.53
C LEU A 589 0.95 10.32 -21.93
N ALA A 590 0.94 10.86 -20.71
CA ALA A 590 -0.28 11.15 -19.95
C ALA A 590 -0.69 12.63 -20.03
N GLY A 591 -0.74 13.22 -21.23
CA GLY A 591 -1.17 14.62 -21.43
C GLY A 591 -0.28 15.71 -20.76
N GLY A 592 0.83 15.31 -20.13
CA GLY A 592 1.85 16.14 -19.48
C GLY A 592 3.27 15.69 -19.86
N PRO A 593 4.33 15.98 -19.06
CA PRO A 593 5.69 15.55 -19.36
C PRO A 593 5.79 14.02 -19.41
N ALA A 594 6.58 13.50 -20.35
CA ALA A 594 6.76 12.06 -20.52
C ALA A 594 7.36 11.45 -19.24
N LEU A 595 6.67 10.45 -18.67
CA LEU A 595 7.15 9.71 -17.50
C LEU A 595 7.91 8.48 -17.96
N ALA A 596 9.11 8.28 -17.42
CA ALA A 596 9.99 7.17 -17.72
C ALA A 596 10.05 6.25 -16.50
N ASP A 597 9.59 5.00 -16.65
CA ASP A 597 9.61 4.00 -15.59
C ASP A 597 10.79 3.04 -15.78
N SER A 598 11.50 2.74 -14.69
CA SER A 598 12.43 1.61 -14.60
C SER A 598 11.70 0.40 -14.03
N VAL A 599 11.71 -0.69 -14.79
CA VAL A 599 10.89 -1.89 -14.51
C VAL A 599 11.70 -3.00 -13.84
N GLU A 600 13.03 -2.86 -13.85
CA GLU A 600 13.96 -3.78 -13.24
C GLU A 600 14.27 -3.33 -11.80
N ARG A 601 14.23 -4.26 -10.85
CA ARG A 601 14.62 -4.02 -9.46
C ARG A 601 16.12 -3.87 -9.32
N LYS A 602 16.88 -4.60 -10.12
CA LYS A 602 18.35 -4.53 -10.21
C LYS A 602 18.72 -4.23 -11.65
N LEU A 603 19.74 -3.39 -11.86
CA LEU A 603 20.19 -3.07 -13.21
C LEU A 603 21.11 -4.18 -13.72
N PHE A 604 20.85 -4.67 -14.94
CA PHE A 604 21.69 -5.65 -15.61
C PHE A 604 22.77 -4.95 -16.44
N PHE A 605 24.05 -5.18 -16.12
CA PHE A 605 25.19 -4.57 -16.83
C PHE A 605 26.21 -5.60 -17.30
N PRO A 606 26.76 -5.44 -18.52
CA PRO A 606 28.03 -6.05 -18.89
C PRO A 606 29.15 -5.58 -17.97
N THR A 607 30.00 -6.49 -17.52
CA THR A 607 31.13 -6.23 -16.60
C THR A 607 32.17 -5.29 -17.21
N ASN A 608 32.35 -5.28 -18.52
CA ASN A 608 33.21 -4.32 -19.22
C ASN A 608 32.73 -2.86 -19.14
N THR A 609 31.50 -2.60 -18.66
CA THR A 609 31.01 -1.24 -18.39
C THR A 609 31.91 -0.48 -17.41
N VAL A 610 32.64 -1.20 -16.55
CA VAL A 610 33.63 -0.61 -15.62
C VAL A 610 34.73 0.17 -16.35
N GLU A 611 35.06 -0.15 -17.60
CA GLU A 611 36.03 0.62 -18.39
C GLU A 611 35.55 2.05 -18.65
N SER A 612 34.25 2.22 -18.89
CA SER A 612 33.62 3.53 -19.09
C SER A 612 33.21 4.20 -17.78
N TYR A 613 32.90 3.42 -16.74
CA TYR A 613 32.52 3.93 -15.41
C TYR A 613 33.18 3.13 -14.27
N PRO A 614 34.46 3.44 -13.93
CA PRO A 614 35.23 2.69 -12.94
C PRO A 614 34.61 2.59 -11.55
N ARG A 615 33.68 3.51 -11.20
CA ARG A 615 32.94 3.50 -9.94
C ARG A 615 32.04 2.28 -9.75
N LEU A 616 31.70 1.54 -10.82
CA LEU A 616 30.93 0.30 -10.72
C LEU A 616 31.77 -0.88 -10.24
N ALA A 617 33.10 -0.80 -10.29
CA ALA A 617 33.99 -1.91 -9.94
C ALA A 617 33.64 -2.58 -8.59
N PRO A 618 33.44 -1.82 -7.48
CA PRO A 618 33.11 -2.43 -6.20
C PRO A 618 31.68 -2.99 -6.12
N LEU A 619 30.77 -2.49 -6.96
CA LEU A 619 29.39 -2.96 -7.00
C LEU A 619 29.28 -4.32 -7.68
N PHE A 620 30.02 -4.54 -8.76
CA PHE A 620 30.15 -5.88 -9.31
C PHE A 620 30.70 -6.82 -8.22
N ASP A 621 31.64 -6.36 -7.38
CA ASP A 621 32.34 -7.23 -6.40
C ASP A 621 31.38 -7.76 -5.32
N SER A 622 30.20 -7.15 -5.21
CA SER A 622 29.12 -7.50 -4.30
C SER A 622 27.82 -7.94 -5.01
N SER A 623 27.88 -8.16 -6.33
CA SER A 623 26.73 -8.55 -7.17
C SER A 623 26.87 -9.98 -7.69
N LYS A 624 25.74 -10.58 -8.10
CA LYS A 624 25.77 -11.83 -8.87
C LYS A 624 26.26 -11.55 -10.29
N CYS A 625 27.19 -12.37 -10.78
CA CYS A 625 27.72 -12.24 -12.12
C CYS A 625 27.62 -13.57 -12.90
N GLU A 626 27.37 -13.47 -14.20
CA GLU A 626 27.51 -14.59 -15.13
C GLU A 626 28.83 -14.44 -15.89
N ASN A 627 29.50 -15.56 -16.17
CA ASN A 627 30.66 -15.65 -17.06
C ASN A 627 31.86 -14.74 -16.68
N VAL A 628 32.06 -14.49 -15.39
CA VAL A 628 33.23 -13.73 -14.89
C VAL A 628 34.44 -14.61 -14.64
N ILE A 629 35.63 -14.02 -14.72
CA ILE A 629 36.89 -14.72 -14.47
C ILE A 629 37.21 -14.67 -12.99
N MET A 630 37.25 -15.85 -12.37
CA MET A 630 37.50 -16.03 -10.94
C MET A 630 38.97 -16.38 -10.64
N LEU A 631 39.69 -16.94 -11.62
CA LEU A 631 41.07 -17.40 -11.48
C LEU A 631 41.99 -16.64 -12.44
N LYS A 632 43.19 -16.30 -11.98
CA LYS A 632 44.19 -15.58 -12.79
C LYS A 632 44.62 -16.38 -14.03
N GLU A 633 44.62 -17.70 -13.93
CA GLU A 633 44.97 -18.64 -15.00
C GLU A 633 43.97 -18.63 -16.16
N ASP A 634 42.71 -18.30 -15.87
CA ASP A 634 41.64 -18.21 -16.86
C ASP A 634 41.58 -16.83 -17.55
N CYS A 635 42.38 -15.86 -17.09
CA CYS A 635 42.46 -14.50 -17.62
C CYS A 635 42.96 -14.51 -19.07
N GLN A 636 42.17 -13.96 -19.99
CA GLN A 636 42.55 -13.83 -21.41
C GLN A 636 43.16 -12.45 -21.75
N ASP A 637 43.18 -11.52 -20.80
CA ASP A 637 43.70 -10.17 -20.99
C ASP A 637 45.23 -10.15 -20.79
N ALA A 638 45.95 -9.97 -21.90
CA ALA A 638 47.42 -10.00 -21.92
C ALA A 638 48.07 -8.84 -21.17
N GLU A 639 47.37 -7.73 -20.96
CA GLU A 639 47.88 -6.58 -20.19
C GLU A 639 47.76 -6.86 -18.69
N CYS A 640 46.61 -7.37 -18.25
CA CYS A 640 46.34 -7.80 -16.89
C CYS A 640 47.28 -8.93 -16.43
N LEU A 641 47.62 -9.86 -17.33
CA LEU A 641 48.59 -10.94 -17.06
C LEU A 641 50.04 -10.45 -16.94
N ARG A 642 50.40 -9.32 -17.55
CA ARG A 642 51.76 -8.75 -17.53
C ARG A 642 52.00 -7.78 -16.37
N LEU A 643 50.94 -7.24 -15.78
CA LEU A 643 51.03 -6.30 -14.67
C LEU A 643 51.18 -7.06 -13.34
N ASP A 644 52.11 -6.62 -12.49
CA ASP A 644 52.29 -7.12 -11.11
C ASP A 644 51.15 -6.70 -10.15
N ASP A 645 50.06 -6.10 -10.66
CA ASP A 645 48.93 -5.55 -9.90
C ASP A 645 47.57 -6.17 -10.34
N CYS A 646 47.48 -7.50 -10.40
CA CYS A 646 46.22 -8.17 -10.72
C CYS A 646 45.17 -7.92 -9.61
N ARG A 647 43.92 -7.63 -9.98
CA ARG A 647 42.83 -7.40 -9.00
C ARG A 647 42.49 -8.66 -8.18
N LEU A 648 42.61 -9.83 -8.80
CA LEU A 648 42.42 -11.12 -8.12
C LEU A 648 43.49 -11.30 -7.03
N ASP A 649 44.75 -10.93 -7.31
CA ASP A 649 45.85 -10.98 -6.34
C ASP A 649 45.64 -10.00 -5.16
N ARG A 650 44.83 -8.95 -5.34
CA ARG A 650 44.40 -8.01 -4.28
C ARG A 650 43.16 -8.45 -3.49
N GLY A 651 42.67 -9.67 -3.73
CA GLY A 651 41.49 -10.20 -3.04
C GLY A 651 40.15 -9.73 -3.60
N SER A 652 40.11 -9.19 -4.84
CA SER A 652 38.83 -8.99 -5.53
C SER A 652 38.23 -10.35 -5.91
N PRO A 653 36.91 -10.55 -5.77
CA PRO A 653 36.29 -11.86 -5.98
C PRO A 653 36.33 -12.32 -7.45
N TYR A 654 36.44 -11.41 -8.42
CA TYR A 654 36.58 -11.75 -9.84
C TYR A 654 37.23 -10.60 -10.65
N CYS A 655 37.62 -10.90 -11.88
CA CYS A 655 38.23 -9.97 -12.83
C CYS A 655 37.24 -9.66 -13.97
N TYR A 656 36.67 -8.45 -13.94
CA TYR A 656 35.76 -7.97 -15.00
C TYR A 656 36.47 -7.48 -16.27
N LYS A 657 37.79 -7.24 -16.24
CA LYS A 657 38.55 -6.78 -17.41
C LYS A 657 38.85 -7.89 -18.41
N ALA A 658 38.79 -9.14 -17.95
CA ALA A 658 39.18 -10.29 -18.75
C ALA A 658 37.98 -11.20 -19.11
N SER A 659 36.79 -10.94 -18.56
CA SER A 659 35.56 -11.76 -18.67
C SER A 659 34.83 -11.65 -19.99
#